data_AF-A0A928D8E7-F1
#
_entry.id   AF-A0A928D8E7-F1
#
_cell.length_a   1.000
_cell.length_b   1.000
_cell.length_c   1.000
_cell.angle_alpha   90.00
_cell.angle_beta   90.00
_cell.angle_gamma   90.00
#
_symmetry.space_group_name_H-M   'P 1'
#
loop_
_entity.id
_entity.type
_entity.pdbx_description
1 polymer ?
#
loop_
_entity_poly.entity_id
_entity_poly.type
_entity_poly.pdbx_seq_one_letter_code
_entity_poly.pdbx_strand_id
1 'polypeptide(L)'
;MKEKVMQGKPYAGNPHVRFDEGTGAPARSGRSALLYMRCLFAVAVAGTVSALAAADLDVRAFGAKGDGTTKDTVALQRAIDAAGDAGGGRVVLPAGKYLTGSIYLKDGVELHLKKNAVIFGSPDREDYNAADICPQNWTSKAESASGAHLILAIEKKNVSITGEGWVDGNCRAFLLGPHIVYAQSKIPWRPSQMIYFVQCDGVRLEGFCTRNAPYWTCLLFGCRDVAVKGLTMRQMRYPHTHNGDGLDIDTCERVTVDDCDILASDDALTLRACAGRLTRPMECRDVTVRNCRLSSACTALRIGVGDGVIRDCHIKGLKIWRTRSGFDLVSSWSKTSPGTSFINLTIEDVEMEVVRFLTLRRNFGAPDRQVDGITFRNVRGSAEMPSFAYAGEAEGGAFGTVAFENVDLDQPIELRGVRNPVISGGTLKAVSFTEDQRRANEAYYRRRHMEYWHKADVTVPNPVRVIEITDHLAAEPGFPGDHISNRSRWAAESLSEGEKNAVKDAKELLEAPIPPCTEEAYMRWATNKYYKASTIPKAERYGMGERQKNLDAMTVAECVENGGRYLPKIAEYLDAIAVQPSWVWAPHDRKLTALKGTRMVIDLGTAGFVLSLATTLDRLRGRLPQETVSRIRAEMERRVFGPYLAERQGWFFKKNNWNAACHGGVVQAALRVVEDRTLRARFLEAAERANRCYLESFLDDGFCTEGQGYWNYGFNQFLDNVIQFRAFTGGQVDFALDPVCRLAMEYPKHYLIAPGISPRFADSSSSISWNVMRRGCKVFPGFSDKLPSPLPERDFFPAAQVLICRPGEEGATGLRAAFMGGANMYSHNHNDVGSYDIILDGVRMAGDAGGMPYTRDMFGKDRYKCRLLSSYGHPVPLIGGVEQAFGEGRKAKLLGKRFSAEEDEITFDLSPAYPGFKDGAIVRTFRYDRAGGAVTITDAVRSDAPATMEFPVMTDGKVEPCAEKGTWILSAGGKALCVSISVEGAQGWSSRIEDIERTLANHPARRLAVVIDGKAQNVKVITKFGIRKR
;
A
#
# COMPACT_ATOMS: atom_id res chain seq x y z
N MET A 1 5.07 -33.65 -43.47
CA MET A 1 4.10 -34.11 -44.49
C MET A 1 2.98 -33.08 -44.58
N LYS A 2 2.78 -32.54 -45.79
CA LYS A 2 1.57 -32.00 -46.45
C LYS A 2 0.72 -30.95 -45.72
N GLU A 3 0.66 -29.69 -46.15
CA GLU A 3 0.04 -29.09 -47.37
C GLU A 3 -1.48 -29.23 -47.50
N LYS A 4 -2.14 -28.07 -47.62
CA LYS A 4 -3.31 -27.66 -48.47
C LYS A 4 -3.64 -26.21 -48.06
N VAL A 5 -3.45 -25.13 -48.82
CA VAL A 5 -3.78 -24.70 -50.20
C VAL A 5 -5.27 -24.76 -50.54
N MET A 6 -5.85 -23.55 -50.77
CA MET A 6 -6.97 -23.15 -51.66
C MET A 6 -7.04 -21.60 -51.58
N GLN A 7 -6.29 -20.82 -52.37
CA GLN A 7 -6.63 -20.19 -53.67
C GLN A 7 -8.09 -19.74 -53.90
N GLY A 8 -8.23 -18.45 -54.25
CA GLY A 8 -9.38 -17.81 -54.92
C GLY A 8 -9.18 -16.28 -55.08
N LYS A 9 -8.64 -15.84 -56.23
CA LYS A 9 -8.58 -14.43 -56.71
C LYS A 9 -9.82 -14.12 -57.61
N PRO A 10 -9.85 -13.05 -58.44
CA PRO A 10 -10.15 -11.61 -58.22
C PRO A 10 -11.34 -11.15 -59.12
N TYR A 11 -11.70 -9.85 -59.19
CA TYR A 11 -12.31 -9.09 -60.33
C TYR A 11 -12.86 -7.76 -59.74
N ALA A 12 -12.31 -6.56 -60.00
CA ALA A 12 -12.30 -5.72 -61.21
C ALA A 12 -13.41 -4.64 -61.19
N GLY A 13 -13.08 -3.40 -61.56
CA GLY A 13 -14.05 -2.40 -62.00
C GLY A 13 -13.78 -0.96 -61.58
N ASN A 14 -12.89 -0.27 -62.30
CA ASN A 14 -12.89 1.20 -62.41
C ASN A 14 -14.06 1.60 -63.34
N PRO A 15 -14.51 2.88 -63.39
CA PRO A 15 -13.86 3.75 -64.37
C PRO A 15 -13.71 5.23 -63.96
N HIS A 16 -12.67 5.82 -64.54
CA HIS A 16 -12.43 7.25 -64.72
C HIS A 16 -13.53 7.94 -65.54
N VAL A 17 -13.72 9.25 -65.29
CA VAL A 17 -13.99 10.24 -66.35
C VAL A 17 -13.12 11.48 -66.10
N ARG A 18 -12.42 11.90 -67.15
CA ARG A 18 -11.63 13.14 -67.34
C ARG A 18 -12.33 14.01 -68.41
N PHE A 19 -11.76 15.19 -68.63
CA PHE A 19 -12.00 16.24 -69.66
C PHE A 19 -12.86 17.41 -69.17
N ASP A 20 -12.53 18.69 -69.40
CA ASP A 20 -11.80 19.24 -70.56
C ASP A 20 -11.16 20.64 -70.31
N GLU A 21 -10.18 21.00 -71.13
CA GLU A 21 -9.60 22.34 -71.27
C GLU A 21 -10.23 23.09 -72.46
N GLY A 22 -10.39 24.42 -72.33
CA GLY A 22 -10.21 25.37 -73.44
C GLY A 22 -11.47 25.90 -74.17
N THR A 23 -11.61 27.24 -74.23
CA THR A 23 -11.64 28.06 -75.47
C THR A 23 -12.20 29.48 -75.22
N GLY A 24 -11.58 30.50 -75.84
CA GLY A 24 -12.30 31.55 -76.58
C GLY A 24 -12.70 32.86 -75.88
N ALA A 25 -11.96 33.95 -76.19
CA ALA A 25 -12.28 35.36 -75.90
C ALA A 25 -13.48 35.89 -76.74
N PRO A 26 -13.97 37.15 -76.58
CA PRO A 26 -13.24 38.34 -77.06
C PRO A 26 -13.37 39.64 -76.24
N ALA A 27 -12.54 40.61 -76.66
CA ALA A 27 -12.24 41.91 -76.08
C ALA A 27 -13.29 43.02 -76.29
N ARG A 28 -13.21 44.06 -75.43
CA ARG A 28 -13.39 45.52 -75.65
C ARG A 28 -13.31 46.18 -74.25
N SER A 29 -12.74 47.34 -73.98
CA SER A 29 -12.04 48.41 -74.70
C SER A 29 -11.63 49.45 -73.65
N GLY A 30 -10.57 50.23 -73.89
CA GLY A 30 -10.49 51.59 -73.33
C GLY A 30 -9.42 51.84 -72.28
N ARG A 31 -8.35 52.49 -72.71
CA ARG A 31 -7.24 53.03 -71.93
C ARG A 31 -7.66 54.22 -71.06
N SER A 32 -6.80 54.49 -70.07
CA SER A 32 -6.45 55.81 -69.50
C SER A 32 -7.36 56.39 -68.43
N ALA A 33 -6.96 56.26 -67.16
CA ALA A 33 -6.52 57.38 -66.32
C ALA A 33 -6.26 56.92 -64.86
N LEU A 34 -5.39 57.66 -64.17
CA LEU A 34 -5.09 57.61 -62.73
C LEU A 34 -4.07 56.58 -62.23
N LEU A 35 -2.87 56.76 -62.76
CA LEU A 35 -1.60 56.60 -62.07
C LEU A 35 -1.49 57.59 -60.87
N TYR A 36 -2.34 57.53 -59.84
CA TYR A 36 -2.16 58.36 -58.61
C TYR A 36 -2.86 57.82 -57.33
N MET A 37 -3.26 56.54 -57.28
CA MET A 37 -3.82 55.91 -56.06
C MET A 37 -3.27 54.50 -55.82
N ARG A 38 -1.95 54.37 -55.66
CA ARG A 38 -1.30 53.08 -55.28
C ARG A 38 -0.37 53.15 -54.06
N CYS A 39 -0.36 54.25 -53.31
CA CYS A 39 0.46 54.37 -52.08
C CYS A 39 -0.33 54.34 -50.75
N LEU A 40 -1.66 54.10 -50.75
CA LEU A 40 -2.46 54.10 -49.51
C LEU A 40 -3.22 52.79 -49.21
N PHE A 41 -3.14 51.77 -50.06
CA PHE A 41 -3.72 50.45 -49.77
C PHE A 41 -2.69 49.38 -49.35
N ALA A 42 -1.39 49.68 -49.40
CA ALA A 42 -0.33 48.78 -48.94
C ALA A 42 0.02 48.95 -47.45
N VAL A 43 -0.51 49.98 -46.76
CA VAL A 43 -0.26 50.20 -45.31
C VAL A 43 -1.40 49.64 -44.44
N ALA A 44 -2.59 49.42 -44.97
CA ALA A 44 -3.72 48.87 -44.20
C ALA A 44 -3.73 47.33 -44.12
N VAL A 45 -3.11 46.62 -45.07
CA VAL A 45 -3.04 45.14 -45.04
C VAL A 45 -1.79 44.64 -44.27
N ALA A 46 -0.77 45.48 -44.09
CA ALA A 46 0.35 45.19 -43.18
C ALA A 46 -0.02 45.41 -41.69
N GLY A 47 -0.99 46.30 -41.41
CA GLY A 47 -1.46 46.61 -40.05
C GLY A 47 -2.38 45.57 -39.42
N THR A 48 -3.06 44.74 -40.21
CA THR A 48 -3.96 43.69 -39.70
C THR A 48 -3.29 42.33 -39.49
N VAL A 49 -2.14 42.08 -40.12
CA VAL A 49 -1.35 40.86 -39.90
C VAL A 49 -0.52 40.97 -38.60
N SER A 50 -0.24 42.19 -38.12
CA SER A 50 0.56 42.40 -36.90
C SER A 50 -0.25 42.43 -35.59
N ALA A 51 -1.60 42.44 -35.64
CA ALA A 51 -2.44 42.55 -34.44
C ALA A 51 -2.91 41.19 -33.87
N LEU A 52 -2.86 40.10 -34.65
CA LEU A 52 -3.19 38.75 -34.16
C LEU A 52 -2.08 38.09 -33.33
N ALA A 53 -0.84 38.58 -33.43
CA ALA A 53 0.30 38.06 -32.66
C ALA A 53 0.27 38.44 -31.15
N ALA A 54 -0.76 39.16 -30.68
CA ALA A 54 -0.79 39.75 -29.34
C ALA A 54 -1.92 39.27 -28.41
N ALA A 55 -2.91 38.49 -28.90
CA ALA A 55 -4.05 38.07 -28.07
C ALA A 55 -3.88 36.62 -27.58
N ASP A 56 -4.02 36.42 -26.26
CA ASP A 56 -4.06 35.08 -25.65
C ASP A 56 -5.25 34.27 -26.19
N LEU A 57 -5.00 33.05 -26.67
CA LEU A 57 -6.01 32.10 -27.14
C LEU A 57 -6.49 31.22 -25.98
N ASP A 58 -7.61 31.57 -25.34
CA ASP A 58 -8.24 30.74 -24.31
C ASP A 58 -8.85 29.48 -24.92
N VAL A 59 -8.42 28.30 -24.47
CA VAL A 59 -8.90 27.00 -24.97
C VAL A 59 -10.42 26.79 -24.86
N ARG A 60 -11.10 27.50 -23.95
CA ARG A 60 -12.56 27.42 -23.80
C ARG A 60 -13.28 28.05 -24.98
N ALA A 61 -12.70 29.07 -25.61
CA ALA A 61 -13.23 29.66 -26.85
C ALA A 61 -13.20 28.65 -28.01
N PHE A 62 -12.36 27.61 -27.92
CA PHE A 62 -12.26 26.52 -28.89
C PHE A 62 -13.08 25.28 -28.49
N GLY A 63 -13.84 25.37 -27.40
CA GLY A 63 -14.79 24.34 -26.96
C GLY A 63 -14.34 23.49 -25.78
N ALA A 64 -13.16 23.73 -25.21
CA ALA A 64 -12.67 22.96 -24.06
C ALA A 64 -13.56 23.18 -22.82
N LYS A 65 -13.85 22.12 -22.07
CA LYS A 65 -14.69 22.15 -20.88
C LYS A 65 -13.86 22.25 -19.59
N GLY A 66 -12.76 21.50 -19.50
CA GLY A 66 -11.93 21.48 -18.29
C GLY A 66 -12.64 20.86 -17.07
N ASP A 67 -13.57 19.92 -17.30
CA ASP A 67 -14.38 19.27 -16.26
C ASP A 67 -13.79 17.93 -15.75
N GLY A 68 -12.71 17.44 -16.39
CA GLY A 68 -12.03 16.18 -16.06
C GLY A 68 -12.65 14.91 -16.63
N THR A 69 -13.74 15.04 -17.41
CA THR A 69 -14.52 13.93 -17.97
C THR A 69 -14.73 14.06 -19.49
N THR A 70 -14.93 15.28 -20.00
CA THR A 70 -15.03 15.57 -21.43
C THR A 70 -13.65 15.48 -22.06
N LYS A 71 -13.52 14.75 -23.17
CA LYS A 71 -12.28 14.69 -23.96
C LYS A 71 -12.05 16.03 -24.66
N ASP A 72 -11.17 16.85 -24.11
CA ASP A 72 -10.85 18.20 -24.58
C ASP A 72 -9.81 18.22 -25.72
N THR A 73 -9.29 17.05 -26.13
CA THR A 73 -8.20 16.91 -27.13
C THR A 73 -8.41 17.74 -28.39
N VAL A 74 -9.60 17.64 -29.01
CA VAL A 74 -9.90 18.38 -30.24
C VAL A 74 -9.93 19.89 -30.02
N ALA A 75 -10.48 20.34 -28.89
CA ALA A 75 -10.54 21.76 -28.56
C ALA A 75 -9.15 22.35 -28.27
N LEU A 76 -8.34 21.63 -27.49
CA LEU A 76 -6.95 22.00 -27.23
C LEU A 76 -6.14 22.08 -28.53
N GLN A 77 -6.25 21.06 -29.39
CA GLN A 77 -5.52 21.03 -30.65
C GLN A 77 -5.95 22.17 -31.58
N ARG A 78 -7.24 22.50 -31.66
CA ARG A 78 -7.73 23.65 -32.45
C ARG A 78 -7.14 24.98 -32.00
N ALA A 79 -7.03 25.20 -30.69
CA ALA A 79 -6.41 26.42 -30.16
C ALA A 79 -4.91 26.50 -30.52
N ILE A 80 -4.21 25.36 -30.45
CA ILE A 80 -2.79 25.24 -30.83
C ILE A 80 -2.59 25.45 -32.33
N ASP A 81 -3.42 24.83 -33.16
CA ASP A 81 -3.38 24.98 -34.62
C ASP A 81 -3.66 26.43 -35.01
N ALA A 82 -4.68 27.07 -34.41
CA ALA A 82 -4.99 28.47 -34.67
C ALA A 82 -3.84 29.42 -34.31
N ALA A 83 -3.14 29.18 -33.19
CA ALA A 83 -1.95 29.94 -32.83
C ALA A 83 -0.81 29.69 -33.83
N GLY A 84 -0.58 28.43 -34.25
CA GLY A 84 0.43 28.09 -35.24
C GLY A 84 0.18 28.72 -36.62
N ASP A 85 -1.07 28.67 -37.09
CA ASP A 85 -1.49 29.25 -38.37
C ASP A 85 -1.37 30.80 -38.37
N ALA A 86 -1.43 31.42 -37.19
CA ALA A 86 -1.17 32.84 -36.99
C ALA A 86 0.33 33.21 -36.90
N GLY A 87 1.23 32.23 -37.03
CA GLY A 87 2.68 32.42 -36.94
C GLY A 87 3.26 32.32 -35.52
N GLY A 88 2.47 31.81 -34.57
CA GLY A 88 2.80 31.69 -33.16
C GLY A 88 1.77 32.40 -32.26
N GLY A 89 1.92 32.24 -30.95
CA GLY A 89 1.02 32.86 -29.98
C GLY A 89 0.89 32.07 -28.68
N ARG A 90 0.21 32.65 -27.70
CA ARG A 90 0.00 32.05 -26.39
C ARG A 90 -1.38 31.38 -26.32
N VAL A 91 -1.39 30.06 -26.13
CA VAL A 91 -2.59 29.26 -25.86
C VAL A 91 -2.74 29.09 -24.35
N VAL A 92 -3.83 29.62 -23.78
CA VAL A 92 -4.04 29.69 -22.33
C VAL A 92 -5.02 28.61 -21.88
N LEU A 93 -4.63 27.83 -20.88
CA LEU A 93 -5.48 26.91 -20.15
C LEU A 93 -5.84 27.54 -18.79
N PRO A 94 -7.08 28.04 -18.60
CA PRO A 94 -7.57 28.48 -17.29
C PRO A 94 -7.68 27.34 -16.27
N ALA A 95 -7.95 27.66 -15.00
CA ALA A 95 -8.21 26.66 -13.97
C ALA A 95 -9.30 25.66 -14.41
N GLY A 96 -9.02 24.36 -14.29
CA GLY A 96 -9.85 23.28 -14.82
C GLY A 96 -9.02 22.02 -15.07
N LYS A 97 -9.68 20.87 -15.21
CA LYS A 97 -9.05 19.58 -15.49
C LYS A 97 -9.38 19.16 -16.92
N TYR A 98 -8.40 19.18 -17.82
CA TYR A 98 -8.58 18.95 -19.25
C TYR A 98 -8.17 17.52 -19.60
N LEU A 99 -9.14 16.61 -19.73
CA LEU A 99 -8.89 15.22 -20.12
C LEU A 99 -8.50 15.19 -21.60
N THR A 100 -7.31 14.67 -21.91
CA THR A 100 -6.82 14.66 -23.29
C THR A 100 -5.90 13.48 -23.59
N GLY A 101 -5.94 13.01 -24.85
CA GLY A 101 -4.84 12.28 -25.46
C GLY A 101 -3.79 13.22 -26.07
N SER A 102 -3.12 12.78 -27.13
CA SER A 102 -1.98 13.48 -27.73
C SER A 102 -2.34 14.86 -28.28
N ILE A 103 -1.56 15.88 -27.89
CA ILE A 103 -1.59 17.23 -28.50
C ILE A 103 -0.22 17.60 -29.08
N TYR A 104 -0.22 18.30 -30.21
CA TYR A 104 0.97 18.61 -31.00
C TYR A 104 1.19 20.11 -31.06
N LEU A 105 2.28 20.58 -30.47
CA LEU A 105 2.70 21.97 -30.51
C LEU A 105 3.23 22.37 -31.89
N LYS A 106 3.09 23.65 -32.21
CA LYS A 106 3.50 24.26 -33.49
C LYS A 106 4.59 25.30 -33.27
N ASP A 107 5.16 25.78 -34.37
CA ASP A 107 6.19 26.82 -34.33
C ASP A 107 5.65 28.09 -33.65
N GLY A 108 6.46 28.69 -32.76
CA GLY A 108 6.12 29.93 -32.06
C GLY A 108 5.00 29.83 -31.02
N VAL A 109 4.49 28.63 -30.72
CA VAL A 109 3.38 28.45 -29.77
C VAL A 109 3.88 28.30 -28.34
N GLU A 110 3.27 29.07 -27.43
CA GLU A 110 3.38 28.91 -25.98
C GLU A 110 2.10 28.28 -25.41
N LEU A 111 2.21 27.10 -24.82
CA LEU A 111 1.14 26.46 -24.05
C LEU A 111 1.22 26.90 -22.59
N HIS A 112 0.35 27.81 -22.17
CA HIS A 112 0.37 28.45 -20.84
C HIS A 112 -0.68 27.86 -19.89
N LEU A 113 -0.24 27.18 -18.83
CA LEU A 113 -1.07 26.56 -17.81
C LEU A 113 -1.26 27.50 -16.61
N LYS A 114 -2.44 28.11 -16.47
CA LYS A 114 -2.72 28.94 -15.28
C LYS A 114 -2.74 28.07 -14.02
N LYS A 115 -2.55 28.70 -12.86
CA LYS A 115 -2.71 28.05 -11.55
C LYS A 115 -4.02 27.26 -11.49
N ASN A 116 -3.95 26.02 -10.99
CA ASN A 116 -5.05 25.05 -10.93
C ASN A 116 -5.56 24.53 -12.28
N ALA A 117 -4.90 24.83 -13.41
CA ALA A 117 -5.11 24.10 -14.66
C ALA A 117 -4.40 22.74 -14.57
N VAL A 118 -5.05 21.67 -15.04
CA VAL A 118 -4.48 20.32 -15.07
C VAL A 118 -4.71 19.72 -16.45
N ILE A 119 -3.66 19.51 -17.23
CA ILE A 119 -3.71 18.60 -18.38
C ILE A 119 -3.71 17.18 -17.82
N PHE A 120 -4.73 16.38 -18.12
CA PHE A 120 -4.92 15.05 -17.56
C PHE A 120 -4.96 13.99 -18.65
N GLY A 121 -4.03 13.03 -18.62
CA GLY A 121 -3.91 11.98 -19.63
C GLY A 121 -5.15 11.07 -19.72
N SER A 122 -5.62 10.83 -20.93
CA SER A 122 -6.70 9.87 -21.20
C SER A 122 -6.30 8.44 -20.84
N PRO A 123 -7.20 7.60 -20.29
CA PRO A 123 -6.92 6.18 -20.10
C PRO A 123 -6.96 5.36 -21.40
N ASP A 124 -7.44 5.91 -22.52
CA ASP A 124 -7.74 5.17 -23.74
C ASP A 124 -6.60 5.22 -24.77
N ARG A 125 -6.22 4.07 -25.34
CA ARG A 125 -5.12 3.98 -26.34
C ARG A 125 -5.38 4.81 -27.58
N GLU A 126 -6.63 4.83 -28.04
CA GLU A 126 -7.04 5.45 -29.29
C GLU A 126 -6.96 6.98 -29.25
N ASP A 127 -6.89 7.58 -28.06
CA ASP A 127 -6.73 9.03 -27.93
C ASP A 127 -5.28 9.48 -28.16
N TYR A 128 -4.33 8.53 -28.18
CA TYR A 128 -2.92 8.82 -28.34
C TYR A 128 -2.40 8.53 -29.74
N ASN A 129 -1.30 9.18 -30.09
CA ASN A 129 -0.62 9.03 -31.36
C ASN A 129 -0.22 7.58 -31.70
N ALA A 130 -0.03 7.34 -33.00
CA ALA A 130 0.54 6.09 -33.51
C ALA A 130 2.04 6.02 -33.21
N ALA A 131 2.61 4.80 -33.19
CA ALA A 131 4.02 4.60 -32.86
C ALA A 131 4.99 5.17 -33.92
N ASP A 132 4.54 5.32 -35.16
CA ASP A 132 5.31 5.73 -36.34
C ASP A 132 5.17 7.22 -36.68
N ILE A 133 4.73 8.06 -35.73
CA ILE A 133 4.59 9.52 -35.91
C ILE A 133 5.84 10.23 -36.45
N CYS A 134 7.03 9.72 -36.16
CA CYS A 134 8.29 10.18 -36.73
C CYS A 134 9.36 9.07 -36.66
N PRO A 135 10.40 9.10 -37.52
CA PRO A 135 11.47 8.10 -37.53
C PRO A 135 12.26 7.99 -36.22
N GLN A 136 12.30 9.06 -35.43
CA GLN A 136 13.02 9.15 -34.17
C GLN A 136 12.24 8.51 -33.00
N ASN A 137 10.93 8.30 -33.14
CA ASN A 137 10.10 7.68 -32.12
C ASN A 137 10.37 6.18 -32.01
N TRP A 138 10.23 5.62 -30.80
CA TRP A 138 10.45 4.19 -30.58
C TRP A 138 9.50 3.59 -29.56
N THR A 139 9.33 2.28 -29.67
CA THR A 139 8.57 1.45 -28.73
C THR A 139 9.48 0.51 -27.97
N SER A 140 9.10 0.13 -26.74
CA SER A 140 9.79 -0.88 -25.95
C SER A 140 8.78 -1.96 -25.52
N LYS A 141 8.84 -3.13 -26.14
CA LYS A 141 8.02 -4.28 -25.72
C LYS A 141 8.38 -4.78 -24.33
N ALA A 142 9.68 -4.77 -24.00
CA ALA A 142 10.17 -5.19 -22.68
C ALA A 142 9.63 -4.31 -21.55
N GLU A 143 9.38 -3.03 -21.84
CA GLU A 143 8.92 -2.05 -20.85
C GLU A 143 7.48 -1.62 -21.08
N SER A 144 6.77 -2.28 -22.00
CA SER A 144 5.38 -1.97 -22.40
C SER A 144 5.16 -0.52 -22.86
N ALA A 145 6.21 0.18 -23.30
CA ALA A 145 6.17 1.57 -23.75
C ALA A 145 5.78 1.62 -25.23
N SER A 146 4.63 2.23 -25.54
CA SER A 146 3.95 2.08 -26.84
C SER A 146 4.37 3.05 -27.94
N GLY A 147 5.21 4.05 -27.63
CA GLY A 147 5.52 5.19 -28.52
C GLY A 147 4.45 6.28 -28.53
N ALA A 148 3.44 6.18 -27.66
CA ALA A 148 2.43 7.21 -27.45
C ALA A 148 2.90 8.28 -26.44
N HIS A 149 2.54 9.55 -26.67
CA HIS A 149 2.95 10.70 -25.85
C HIS A 149 1.78 11.63 -25.59
N LEU A 150 1.78 12.36 -24.46
CA LEU A 150 0.69 13.27 -24.11
C LEU A 150 0.85 14.64 -24.80
N ILE A 151 2.06 15.20 -24.75
CA ILE A 151 2.39 16.50 -25.37
C ILE A 151 3.61 16.31 -26.26
N LEU A 152 3.48 16.70 -27.54
CA LEU A 152 4.50 16.49 -28.56
C LEU A 152 4.95 17.80 -29.20
N ALA A 153 6.26 17.89 -29.49
CA ALA A 153 6.82 18.83 -30.44
C ALA A 153 7.86 18.10 -31.30
N ILE A 154 7.63 18.04 -32.61
CA ILE A 154 8.48 17.31 -33.55
C ILE A 154 9.02 18.30 -34.57
N GLU A 155 10.34 18.53 -34.55
CA GLU A 155 11.05 19.41 -35.48
C GLU A 155 10.45 20.82 -35.52
N LYS A 156 10.17 21.39 -34.34
CA LYS A 156 9.55 22.72 -34.17
C LYS A 156 10.51 23.79 -33.69
N LYS A 157 10.16 25.05 -33.93
CA LYS A 157 10.93 26.23 -33.54
C LYS A 157 10.19 27.07 -32.52
N ASN A 158 10.89 27.60 -31.53
CA ASN A 158 10.36 28.55 -30.54
C ASN A 158 9.10 28.04 -29.83
N VAL A 159 9.16 26.82 -29.30
CA VAL A 159 8.04 26.15 -28.63
C VAL A 159 8.17 26.26 -27.11
N SER A 160 7.08 26.58 -26.41
CA SER A 160 7.09 26.76 -24.95
C SER A 160 5.95 26.04 -24.22
N ILE A 161 6.23 25.59 -22.99
CA ILE A 161 5.23 25.23 -21.99
C ILE A 161 5.52 26.05 -20.74
N THR A 162 4.55 26.83 -20.25
CA THR A 162 4.77 27.76 -19.13
C THR A 162 3.61 27.77 -18.14
N GLY A 163 3.81 28.37 -16.96
CA GLY A 163 2.74 28.68 -16.01
C GLY A 163 2.86 27.94 -14.68
N GLU A 164 1.79 27.89 -13.89
CA GLU A 164 1.74 27.29 -12.54
C GLU A 164 0.82 26.06 -12.47
N GLY A 165 0.28 25.62 -13.60
CA GLY A 165 -0.58 24.44 -13.69
C GLY A 165 0.18 23.12 -13.68
N TRP A 166 -0.57 22.02 -13.80
CA TRP A 166 -0.07 20.65 -13.77
C TRP A 166 -0.21 19.94 -15.11
N VAL A 167 0.77 19.10 -15.44
CA VAL A 167 0.62 18.01 -16.41
C VAL A 167 0.62 16.69 -15.63
N ASP A 168 -0.50 15.98 -15.68
CA ASP A 168 -0.76 14.74 -14.96
C ASP A 168 -0.94 13.59 -15.97
N GLY A 169 0.00 12.65 -15.97
CA GLY A 169 0.03 11.53 -16.93
C GLY A 169 -0.96 10.41 -16.64
N ASN A 170 -1.75 10.51 -15.56
CA ASN A 170 -2.76 9.50 -15.18
C ASN A 170 -2.19 8.07 -15.06
N CYS A 171 -0.97 7.91 -14.51
CA CYS A 171 -0.27 6.63 -14.46
C CYS A 171 -1.10 5.47 -13.89
N ARG A 172 -1.99 5.73 -12.93
CA ARG A 172 -2.83 4.72 -12.28
C ARG A 172 -3.76 4.00 -13.26
N ALA A 173 -4.22 4.67 -14.32
CA ALA A 173 -5.04 4.05 -15.35
C ALA A 173 -4.31 2.92 -16.10
N PHE A 174 -2.98 2.98 -16.17
CA PHE A 174 -2.16 2.02 -16.89
C PHE A 174 -1.48 1.00 -15.96
N LEU A 175 -1.10 1.44 -14.76
CA LEU A 175 -0.25 0.68 -13.85
C LEU A 175 -1.02 0.01 -12.70
N LEU A 176 -2.27 0.43 -12.42
CA LEU A 176 -3.08 -0.04 -11.27
C LEU A 176 -4.48 -0.54 -11.68
N GLY A 177 -4.63 -1.08 -12.89
CA GLY A 177 -5.87 -1.74 -13.31
C GLY A 177 -6.26 -2.96 -12.43
N PRO A 178 -7.41 -3.62 -12.69
CA PRO A 178 -7.93 -4.74 -11.89
C PRO A 178 -7.03 -6.00 -11.83
N HIS A 179 -5.86 -5.95 -12.46
CA HIS A 179 -4.80 -6.93 -12.36
C HIS A 179 -3.58 -6.30 -11.69
N ILE A 180 -3.67 -6.06 -10.38
CA ILE A 180 -2.51 -5.70 -9.57
C ILE A 180 -1.56 -6.90 -9.55
N VAL A 181 -0.54 -6.88 -10.39
CA VAL A 181 0.61 -7.78 -10.24
C VAL A 181 1.88 -6.98 -10.46
N TYR A 182 2.76 -7.09 -9.47
CA TYR A 182 4.13 -6.54 -9.35
C TYR A 182 5.12 -7.02 -10.44
N ALA A 183 4.63 -7.41 -11.62
CA ALA A 183 5.42 -7.91 -12.72
C ALA A 183 5.10 -7.13 -14.00
N GLN A 184 6.13 -6.57 -14.63
CA GLN A 184 6.08 -5.90 -15.95
C GLN A 184 5.32 -6.73 -17.01
N SER A 185 5.24 -8.05 -16.83
CA SER A 185 4.63 -9.01 -17.76
C SER A 185 3.10 -8.94 -17.90
N LYS A 186 2.40 -8.03 -17.20
CA LYS A 186 0.93 -7.90 -17.28
C LYS A 186 0.40 -6.52 -17.74
N ILE A 187 1.26 -5.55 -18.05
CA ILE A 187 0.81 -4.25 -18.61
C ILE A 187 0.53 -4.43 -20.11
N PRO A 188 -0.71 -4.26 -20.60
CA PRO A 188 -1.00 -4.45 -22.03
C PRO A 188 -0.35 -3.36 -22.88
N TRP A 189 -0.41 -2.12 -22.41
CA TRP A 189 0.23 -0.95 -23.01
C TRP A 189 0.29 0.19 -21.97
N ARG A 190 1.18 1.16 -22.20
CA ARG A 190 1.16 2.48 -21.54
C ARG A 190 1.74 3.56 -22.46
N PRO A 191 1.40 4.85 -22.26
CA PRO A 191 2.12 5.94 -22.89
C PRO A 191 3.62 5.86 -22.55
N SER A 192 4.46 6.23 -23.52
CA SER A 192 5.90 6.40 -23.36
C SER A 192 6.20 7.75 -22.68
N GLN A 193 7.14 8.54 -23.21
CA GLN A 193 7.51 9.85 -22.66
C GLN A 193 6.28 10.76 -22.62
N MET A 194 5.91 11.27 -21.44
CA MET A 194 4.70 12.09 -21.28
C MET A 194 4.82 13.41 -22.06
N ILE A 195 5.97 14.09 -21.95
CA ILE A 195 6.35 15.24 -22.78
C ILE A 195 7.48 14.80 -23.71
N TYR A 196 7.26 14.88 -25.02
CA TYR A 196 8.18 14.39 -26.05
C TYR A 196 8.53 15.48 -27.05
N PHE A 197 9.72 16.06 -26.90
CA PHE A 197 10.23 17.10 -27.79
C PHE A 197 11.44 16.54 -28.53
N VAL A 198 11.32 16.46 -29.86
CA VAL A 198 12.38 15.89 -30.70
C VAL A 198 12.81 16.89 -31.77
N GLN A 199 14.12 17.10 -31.88
CA GLN A 199 14.78 17.98 -32.85
C GLN A 199 14.21 19.39 -32.96
N CYS A 200 13.78 19.94 -31.81
CA CYS A 200 13.29 21.31 -31.73
C CYS A 200 14.42 22.32 -31.52
N ASP A 201 14.20 23.56 -31.91
CA ASP A 201 15.15 24.68 -31.82
C ASP A 201 14.49 25.84 -31.08
N GLY A 202 15.04 26.27 -29.94
CA GLY A 202 14.37 27.25 -29.07
C GLY A 202 13.24 26.62 -28.26
N VAL A 203 13.57 25.87 -27.23
CA VAL A 203 12.60 25.22 -26.32
C VAL A 203 12.60 25.90 -24.97
N ARG A 204 11.42 26.27 -24.45
CA ARG A 204 11.29 26.85 -23.10
C ARG A 204 10.25 26.12 -22.25
N LEU A 205 10.68 25.57 -21.11
CA LEU A 205 9.83 24.91 -20.13
C LEU A 205 9.93 25.66 -18.80
N GLU A 206 8.87 26.34 -18.36
CA GLU A 206 8.97 27.28 -17.21
C GLU A 206 7.81 27.20 -16.20
N GLY A 207 8.15 27.03 -14.92
CA GLY A 207 7.24 27.18 -13.76
C GLY A 207 6.24 26.05 -13.51
N PHE A 208 5.86 25.28 -14.52
CA PHE A 208 4.76 24.33 -14.39
C PHE A 208 5.17 23.07 -13.61
N CYS A 209 4.16 22.33 -13.18
CA CYS A 209 4.33 21.12 -12.39
C CYS A 209 4.03 19.86 -13.22
N THR A 210 4.69 18.74 -12.92
CA THR A 210 4.38 17.42 -13.52
C THR A 210 4.16 16.36 -12.46
N ARG A 211 3.24 15.44 -12.73
CA ARG A 211 3.03 14.25 -11.88
C ARG A 211 2.53 13.04 -12.67
N ASN A 212 2.62 11.87 -12.05
CA ASN A 212 1.96 10.64 -12.51
C ASN A 212 2.22 10.29 -13.97
N ALA A 213 3.46 10.48 -14.44
CA ALA A 213 3.86 9.93 -15.73
C ALA A 213 3.82 8.39 -15.63
N PRO A 214 3.24 7.68 -16.62
CA PRO A 214 3.22 6.22 -16.62
C PRO A 214 4.59 5.61 -16.96
N TYR A 215 5.53 6.41 -17.48
CA TYR A 215 6.89 6.07 -17.88
C TYR A 215 7.77 7.32 -17.67
N TRP A 216 8.69 7.65 -18.58
CA TRP A 216 9.51 8.87 -18.52
C TRP A 216 8.65 10.15 -18.58
N THR A 217 9.01 11.15 -17.77
CA THR A 217 8.19 12.36 -17.65
C THR A 217 8.43 13.32 -18.81
N CYS A 218 9.69 13.70 -19.08
CA CYS A 218 10.01 14.68 -20.10
C CYS A 218 11.29 14.30 -20.84
N LEU A 219 11.19 14.06 -22.15
CA LEU A 219 12.33 13.81 -23.02
C LEU A 219 12.53 14.97 -23.99
N LEU A 220 13.73 15.55 -23.90
CA LEU A 220 14.28 16.48 -24.87
C LEU A 220 15.32 15.71 -25.69
N PHE A 221 15.00 15.43 -26.95
CA PHE A 221 15.81 14.56 -27.81
C PHE A 221 16.30 15.29 -29.05
N GLY A 222 17.61 15.51 -29.20
CA GLY A 222 18.15 16.21 -30.38
C GLY A 222 17.82 17.71 -30.44
N CYS A 223 17.46 18.33 -29.31
CA CYS A 223 17.02 19.72 -29.27
C CYS A 223 18.19 20.71 -29.12
N ARG A 224 17.99 21.96 -29.55
CA ARG A 224 18.95 23.05 -29.42
C ARG A 224 18.33 24.27 -28.75
N ASP A 225 19.15 25.03 -28.04
CA ASP A 225 18.75 26.28 -27.40
C ASP A 225 17.58 26.06 -26.44
N VAL A 226 17.84 25.27 -25.39
CA VAL A 226 16.82 24.81 -24.44
C VAL A 226 16.98 25.53 -23.10
N ALA A 227 15.88 26.09 -22.58
CA ALA A 227 15.78 26.62 -21.24
C ALA A 227 14.69 25.88 -20.43
N VAL A 228 15.09 25.27 -19.33
CA VAL A 228 14.21 24.62 -18.35
C VAL A 228 14.38 25.35 -17.02
N LYS A 229 13.30 25.90 -16.46
CA LYS A 229 13.38 26.75 -15.27
C LYS A 229 12.21 26.56 -14.32
N GLY A 230 12.49 26.44 -13.02
CA GLY A 230 11.44 26.51 -12.00
C GLY A 230 10.45 25.34 -12.03
N LEU A 231 10.80 24.21 -12.64
CA LEU A 231 9.88 23.07 -12.74
C LEU A 231 9.81 22.30 -11.43
N THR A 232 8.59 21.90 -11.06
CA THR A 232 8.34 20.96 -9.97
C THR A 232 7.87 19.63 -10.53
N MET A 233 8.72 18.60 -10.46
CA MET A 233 8.42 17.27 -11.00
C MET A 233 8.23 16.28 -9.85
N ARG A 234 7.08 15.60 -9.83
CA ARG A 234 6.67 14.74 -8.71
C ARG A 234 6.14 13.41 -9.25
N GLN A 235 6.99 12.39 -9.31
CA GLN A 235 6.58 11.05 -9.73
C GLN A 235 6.27 10.14 -8.54
N MET A 236 5.31 9.22 -8.72
CA MET A 236 5.13 8.14 -7.76
C MET A 236 6.40 7.28 -7.76
N ARG A 237 6.97 7.02 -6.58
CA ARG A 237 8.16 6.17 -6.48
C ARG A 237 7.82 4.71 -6.78
N TYR A 238 8.83 3.96 -7.21
CA TYR A 238 8.75 2.52 -7.38
C TYR A 238 8.25 1.86 -6.07
N PRO A 239 7.36 0.85 -6.13
CA PRO A 239 6.97 0.07 -7.33
C PRO A 239 5.92 0.72 -8.22
N HIS A 240 5.43 1.92 -7.90
CA HIS A 240 4.25 2.48 -8.57
C HIS A 240 4.50 2.92 -10.02
N THR A 241 5.67 3.51 -10.33
CA THR A 241 6.05 3.84 -11.72
C THR A 241 7.39 3.20 -12.08
N HIS A 242 7.36 2.12 -12.86
CA HIS A 242 8.58 1.49 -13.37
C HIS A 242 9.18 2.30 -14.54
N ASN A 243 10.49 2.55 -14.53
CA ASN A 243 11.19 3.47 -15.44
C ASN A 243 10.51 4.85 -15.47
N GLY A 244 10.34 5.45 -14.29
CA GLY A 244 9.73 6.77 -14.14
C GLY A 244 10.80 7.85 -14.03
N ASP A 245 11.48 8.14 -15.14
CA ASP A 245 12.52 9.16 -15.23
C ASP A 245 11.91 10.57 -15.12
N GLY A 246 12.69 11.51 -14.58
CA GLY A 246 12.32 12.92 -14.46
C GLY A 246 12.53 13.68 -15.76
N LEU A 247 13.71 14.28 -15.90
CA LEU A 247 14.08 15.08 -17.08
C LEU A 247 15.23 14.42 -17.85
N ASP A 248 14.96 14.02 -19.08
CA ASP A 248 15.92 13.40 -19.99
C ASP A 248 16.42 14.41 -21.03
N ILE A 249 17.72 14.69 -21.00
CA ILE A 249 18.41 15.49 -22.01
C ILE A 249 19.24 14.50 -22.85
N ASP A 250 18.73 14.15 -24.02
CA ASP A 250 19.38 13.18 -24.90
C ASP A 250 19.85 13.85 -26.19
N THR A 251 21.16 13.87 -26.39
CA THR A 251 21.78 14.37 -27.61
C THR A 251 21.38 15.82 -27.92
N CYS A 252 21.37 16.70 -26.91
CA CYS A 252 20.96 18.12 -27.05
C CYS A 252 22.14 19.09 -26.99
N GLU A 253 21.96 20.30 -27.51
CA GLU A 253 23.01 21.34 -27.55
C GLU A 253 22.52 22.66 -26.92
N ARG A 254 23.38 23.32 -26.13
CA ARG A 254 23.07 24.60 -25.44
C ARG A 254 21.81 24.49 -24.58
N VAL A 255 21.91 23.70 -23.53
CA VAL A 255 20.80 23.43 -22.60
C VAL A 255 21.08 24.06 -21.25
N THR A 256 20.12 24.78 -20.69
CA THR A 256 20.17 25.27 -19.29
C THR A 256 18.99 24.70 -18.51
N VAL A 257 19.29 24.05 -17.38
CA VAL A 257 18.31 23.65 -16.36
C VAL A 257 18.60 24.44 -15.09
N ASP A 258 17.62 25.21 -14.60
CA ASP A 258 17.78 26.09 -13.44
C ASP A 258 16.61 25.95 -12.46
N ASP A 259 16.90 25.94 -11.16
CA ASP A 259 15.91 26.06 -10.08
C ASP A 259 14.77 25.02 -10.16
N CYS A 260 15.08 23.78 -10.52
CA CYS A 260 14.09 22.70 -10.61
C CYS A 260 14.13 21.78 -9.38
N ASP A 261 12.96 21.33 -8.91
CA ASP A 261 12.82 20.32 -7.85
C ASP A 261 12.22 19.04 -8.44
N ILE A 262 13.05 18.01 -8.57
CA ILE A 262 12.71 16.77 -9.26
C ILE A 262 12.73 15.59 -8.30
N LEU A 263 11.56 14.97 -8.15
CA LEU A 263 11.37 13.69 -7.49
C LEU A 263 10.96 12.65 -8.52
N ALA A 264 11.84 11.69 -8.78
CA ALA A 264 11.64 10.63 -9.77
C ALA A 264 11.56 9.24 -9.14
N SER A 265 11.02 8.30 -9.91
CA SER A 265 11.02 6.88 -9.54
C SER A 265 12.32 6.22 -9.94
N ASP A 266 12.76 6.47 -11.18
CA ASP A 266 14.01 5.96 -11.74
C ASP A 266 15.03 7.09 -11.85
N ASP A 267 15.62 7.45 -12.99
CA ASP A 267 16.64 8.50 -13.01
C ASP A 267 16.02 9.92 -12.92
N ALA A 268 16.46 10.77 -11.98
CA ALA A 268 15.85 12.10 -11.80
C ALA A 268 16.20 13.08 -12.92
N LEU A 269 17.48 13.14 -13.30
CA LEU A 269 17.94 13.89 -14.45
C LEU A 269 18.95 13.04 -15.23
N THR A 270 18.86 13.06 -16.57
CA THR A 270 19.78 12.30 -17.42
C THR A 270 20.45 13.19 -18.46
N LEU A 271 21.75 12.94 -18.70
CA LEU A 271 22.48 13.39 -19.88
C LEU A 271 22.83 12.17 -20.71
N ARG A 272 22.31 12.09 -21.93
CA ARG A 272 22.42 10.90 -22.80
C ARG A 272 22.88 11.29 -24.20
N ALA A 273 23.32 10.30 -24.97
CA ALA A 273 23.75 10.50 -26.35
C ALA A 273 23.37 9.32 -27.24
N CYS A 274 22.09 9.19 -27.57
CA CYS A 274 21.54 8.24 -28.53
C CYS A 274 21.50 8.82 -29.96
N ALA A 275 22.64 9.30 -30.45
CA ALA A 275 22.77 10.01 -31.72
C ALA A 275 22.28 9.19 -32.92
N GLY A 276 22.49 7.87 -32.92
CA GLY A 276 22.11 6.98 -34.03
C GLY A 276 20.60 6.82 -34.23
N ARG A 277 19.77 7.32 -33.29
CA ARG A 277 18.30 7.32 -33.40
C ARG A 277 17.73 8.61 -34.00
N LEU A 278 18.56 9.64 -34.16
CA LEU A 278 18.13 10.90 -34.76
C LEU A 278 18.27 10.87 -36.27
N THR A 279 17.35 11.54 -36.98
CA THR A 279 17.49 11.81 -38.43
C THR A 279 18.66 12.77 -38.73
N ARG A 280 19.04 13.56 -37.73
CA ARG A 280 20.19 14.47 -37.73
C ARG A 280 21.00 14.17 -36.47
N PRO A 281 21.98 13.24 -36.55
CA PRO A 281 22.85 12.92 -35.43
C PRO A 281 23.57 14.18 -34.95
N MET A 282 23.63 14.36 -33.63
CA MET A 282 24.35 15.45 -32.99
C MET A 282 25.06 14.94 -31.74
N GLU A 283 25.84 15.79 -31.10
CA GLU A 283 26.44 15.49 -29.79
C GLU A 283 25.56 16.09 -28.70
N CYS A 284 25.63 15.52 -27.49
CA CYS A 284 25.11 16.21 -26.31
C CYS A 284 26.20 17.17 -25.80
N ARG A 285 26.01 18.48 -25.94
CA ARG A 285 27.06 19.45 -25.55
C ARG A 285 26.53 20.77 -25.02
N ASP A 286 27.39 21.49 -24.28
CA ASP A 286 27.08 22.80 -23.71
C ASP A 286 25.84 22.74 -22.79
N VAL A 287 25.82 21.78 -21.87
CA VAL A 287 24.71 21.60 -20.92
C VAL A 287 25.08 22.16 -19.56
N THR A 288 24.29 23.10 -19.07
CA THR A 288 24.39 23.66 -17.71
C THR A 288 23.21 23.22 -16.86
N VAL A 289 23.46 22.60 -15.70
CA VAL A 289 22.43 22.31 -14.69
C VAL A 289 22.79 23.05 -13.42
N ARG A 290 21.90 23.88 -12.88
CA ARG A 290 22.18 24.66 -11.67
C ARG A 290 21.01 24.83 -10.71
N ASN A 291 21.33 24.98 -9.42
CA ASN A 291 20.38 25.29 -8.34
C ASN A 291 19.23 24.29 -8.19
N CYS A 292 19.44 23.02 -8.59
CA CYS A 292 18.37 22.03 -8.60
C CYS A 292 18.38 21.14 -7.35
N ARG A 293 17.20 20.66 -6.98
CA ARG A 293 17.00 19.66 -5.93
C ARG A 293 16.57 18.34 -6.56
N LEU A 294 17.34 17.27 -6.34
CA LEU A 294 17.12 15.98 -6.98
C LEU A 294 16.88 14.88 -5.95
N SER A 295 15.91 14.02 -6.22
CA SER A 295 15.64 12.83 -5.41
C SER A 295 15.08 11.69 -6.23
N SER A 296 15.56 10.48 -5.99
CA SER A 296 15.20 9.32 -6.80
C SER A 296 15.31 7.99 -6.02
N ALA A 297 14.52 6.97 -6.38
CA ALA A 297 14.75 5.60 -5.86
C ALA A 297 15.92 4.87 -6.56
N CYS A 298 16.41 5.42 -7.67
CA CYS A 298 17.50 4.91 -8.49
C CYS A 298 18.74 5.84 -8.49
N THR A 299 18.76 6.89 -9.32
CA THR A 299 19.89 7.81 -9.49
C THR A 299 19.42 9.26 -9.53
N ALA A 300 20.14 10.17 -8.86
CA ALA A 300 19.86 11.61 -8.98
C ALA A 300 20.32 12.15 -10.34
N LEU A 301 21.55 11.83 -10.76
CA LEU A 301 22.06 12.21 -12.08
C LEU A 301 22.70 11.02 -12.80
N ARG A 302 22.09 10.62 -13.93
CA ARG A 302 22.59 9.61 -14.86
C ARG A 302 23.33 10.30 -16.00
N ILE A 303 24.53 9.85 -16.32
CA ILE A 303 25.26 10.35 -17.49
C ILE A 303 25.73 9.18 -18.35
N GLY A 304 25.46 9.25 -19.64
CA GLY A 304 25.79 8.23 -20.63
C GLY A 304 24.59 7.42 -21.08
N VAL A 305 24.83 6.16 -21.42
CA VAL A 305 23.88 5.30 -22.14
C VAL A 305 23.59 5.86 -23.55
N GLY A 306 24.11 5.18 -24.57
CA GLY A 306 23.93 5.59 -25.97
C GLY A 306 25.10 5.15 -26.84
N ASP A 307 25.28 5.86 -27.95
CA ASP A 307 26.23 5.60 -29.03
C ASP A 307 26.98 6.86 -29.50
N GLY A 308 26.75 8.00 -28.86
CA GLY A 308 27.31 9.30 -29.22
C GLY A 308 28.36 9.84 -28.23
N VAL A 309 28.45 11.16 -28.17
CA VAL A 309 29.37 11.92 -27.32
C VAL A 309 28.59 12.87 -26.43
N ILE A 310 28.97 12.94 -25.16
CA ILE A 310 28.56 13.95 -24.19
C ILE A 310 29.79 14.79 -23.87
N ARG A 311 29.74 16.11 -24.08
CA ARG A 311 30.88 16.98 -23.78
C ARG A 311 30.53 18.36 -23.23
N ASP A 312 31.49 18.99 -22.58
CA ASP A 312 31.44 20.39 -22.16
C ASP A 312 30.17 20.69 -21.34
N CYS A 313 29.98 19.91 -20.26
CA CYS A 313 28.80 20.03 -19.39
C CYS A 313 29.21 20.51 -17.98
N HIS A 314 28.43 21.43 -17.43
CA HIS A 314 28.66 22.04 -16.12
C HIS A 314 27.44 21.89 -15.22
N ILE A 315 27.58 21.11 -14.16
CA ILE A 315 26.55 20.86 -13.17
C ILE A 315 26.98 21.52 -11.87
N LYS A 316 26.17 22.42 -11.30
CA LYS A 316 26.55 23.15 -10.09
C LYS A 316 25.41 23.44 -9.10
N GLY A 317 25.71 23.53 -7.81
CA GLY A 317 24.72 23.97 -6.82
C GLY A 317 23.56 22.99 -6.65
N LEU A 318 23.86 21.69 -6.53
CA LEU A 318 22.83 20.65 -6.38
C LEU A 318 22.57 20.30 -4.91
N LYS A 319 21.30 20.03 -4.60
CA LYS A 319 20.88 19.36 -3.35
C LYS A 319 20.29 18.00 -3.66
N ILE A 320 21.03 16.94 -3.32
CA ILE A 320 20.61 15.55 -3.54
C ILE A 320 20.19 14.94 -2.21
N TRP A 321 19.00 14.36 -2.13
CA TRP A 321 18.51 13.79 -0.87
C TRP A 321 17.76 12.48 -1.13
N ARG A 322 17.80 11.57 -0.15
CA ARG A 322 17.07 10.28 -0.17
C ARG A 322 17.17 9.55 -1.52
N THR A 323 18.41 9.42 -1.98
CA THR A 323 18.69 8.82 -3.27
C THR A 323 19.65 7.65 -3.14
N ARG A 324 19.42 6.59 -3.92
CA ARG A 324 20.31 5.43 -3.92
C ARG A 324 21.69 5.79 -4.49
N SER A 325 21.77 6.30 -5.72
CA SER A 325 23.02 6.82 -6.29
C SER A 325 22.98 8.32 -6.51
N GLY A 326 23.99 9.04 -6.02
CA GLY A 326 24.18 10.45 -6.37
C GLY A 326 24.45 10.61 -7.86
N PHE A 327 25.55 10.03 -8.33
CA PHE A 327 26.01 10.08 -9.71
C PHE A 327 26.26 8.67 -10.25
N ASP A 328 25.70 8.35 -11.42
CA ASP A 328 25.97 7.07 -12.11
C ASP A 328 26.32 7.34 -13.58
N LEU A 329 27.62 7.30 -13.86
CA LEU A 329 28.23 7.56 -15.15
C LEU A 329 28.53 6.22 -15.82
N VAL A 330 27.79 5.89 -16.88
CA VAL A 330 27.88 4.59 -17.55
C VAL A 330 28.09 4.77 -19.04
N SER A 331 29.33 4.55 -19.48
CA SER A 331 29.67 4.63 -20.91
C SER A 331 28.93 3.54 -21.69
N SER A 332 29.11 2.27 -21.30
CA SER A 332 28.48 1.12 -21.96
C SER A 332 27.67 0.28 -20.95
N TRP A 333 26.35 0.21 -21.17
CA TRP A 333 25.42 -0.48 -20.27
C TRP A 333 25.60 -2.00 -20.26
N SER A 334 26.00 -2.57 -21.40
CA SER A 334 26.24 -4.00 -21.58
C SER A 334 27.46 -4.25 -22.49
N LYS A 335 27.91 -5.51 -22.59
CA LYS A 335 29.00 -5.89 -23.51
C LYS A 335 28.71 -5.59 -24.99
N THR A 336 27.43 -5.53 -25.37
CA THR A 336 27.00 -5.25 -26.75
C THR A 336 26.60 -3.80 -26.97
N SER A 337 26.66 -2.96 -25.93
CA SER A 337 26.31 -1.54 -26.05
C SER A 337 27.44 -0.77 -26.77
N PRO A 338 27.12 0.08 -27.77
CA PRO A 338 28.12 0.82 -28.56
C PRO A 338 28.92 1.83 -27.72
N GLY A 339 28.38 2.24 -26.58
CA GLY A 339 29.04 3.06 -25.59
C GLY A 339 29.01 4.56 -25.91
N THR A 340 29.11 5.38 -24.86
CA THR A 340 29.11 6.84 -24.95
C THR A 340 30.45 7.41 -24.50
N SER A 341 30.95 8.43 -25.20
CA SER A 341 32.13 9.19 -24.76
C SER A 341 31.74 10.32 -23.80
N PHE A 342 32.53 10.54 -22.74
CA PHE A 342 32.38 11.64 -21.79
C PHE A 342 33.64 12.51 -21.83
N ILE A 343 33.50 13.79 -22.16
CA ILE A 343 34.63 14.71 -22.32
C ILE A 343 34.31 16.02 -21.61
N ASN A 344 35.16 16.49 -20.70
CA ASN A 344 35.00 17.78 -20.01
C ASN A 344 33.66 17.91 -19.26
N LEU A 345 33.51 17.14 -18.18
CA LEU A 345 32.36 17.22 -17.27
C LEU A 345 32.80 17.82 -15.93
N THR A 346 32.19 18.94 -15.54
CA THR A 346 32.43 19.55 -14.22
C THR A 346 31.17 19.46 -13.37
N ILE A 347 31.28 18.85 -12.20
CA ILE A 347 30.22 18.75 -11.18
C ILE A 347 30.72 19.43 -9.92
N GLU A 348 30.10 20.54 -9.52
CA GLU A 348 30.57 21.32 -8.37
C GLU A 348 29.48 21.82 -7.42
N ASP A 349 29.88 22.17 -6.20
CA ASP A 349 29.00 22.72 -5.16
C ASP A 349 27.76 21.85 -4.91
N VAL A 350 27.99 20.61 -4.47
CA VAL A 350 26.94 19.61 -4.26
C VAL A 350 26.82 19.25 -2.79
N GLU A 351 25.59 19.26 -2.28
CA GLU A 351 25.24 18.73 -0.96
C GLU A 351 24.39 17.47 -1.12
N MET A 352 24.77 16.37 -0.46
CA MET A 352 24.08 15.08 -0.67
C MET A 352 23.87 14.19 0.57
N GLU A 353 22.76 13.45 0.55
CA GLU A 353 22.50 12.28 1.40
C GLU A 353 22.13 11.09 0.51
N VAL A 354 23.03 10.11 0.39
CA VAL A 354 22.92 9.01 -0.58
C VAL A 354 23.38 7.66 -0.04
N VAL A 355 22.96 6.56 -0.67
CA VAL A 355 23.56 5.25 -0.39
C VAL A 355 24.98 5.21 -0.96
N ARG A 356 25.13 5.57 -2.24
CA ARG A 356 26.43 5.64 -2.93
C ARG A 356 26.61 6.99 -3.60
N PHE A 357 27.76 7.61 -3.40
CA PHE A 357 28.11 8.89 -4.03
C PHE A 357 28.29 8.73 -5.54
N LEU A 358 29.21 7.86 -5.97
CA LEU A 358 29.58 7.74 -7.38
C LEU A 358 29.68 6.29 -7.83
N THR A 359 29.11 6.04 -9.00
CA THR A 359 29.44 4.90 -9.85
C THR A 359 29.95 5.42 -11.19
N LEU A 360 31.17 5.03 -11.57
CA LEU A 360 31.74 5.33 -12.88
C LEU A 360 32.17 4.01 -13.56
N ARG A 361 31.55 3.68 -14.70
CA ARG A 361 31.73 2.38 -15.37
C ARG A 361 32.01 2.50 -16.86
N ARG A 362 33.00 1.72 -17.31
CA ARG A 362 33.30 1.45 -18.72
C ARG A 362 33.37 -0.07 -18.94
N ASN A 363 32.39 -0.65 -19.64
CA ASN A 363 32.32 -2.08 -19.94
C ASN A 363 33.04 -2.45 -21.26
N PHE A 364 33.43 -3.72 -21.33
CA PHE A 364 34.34 -4.42 -22.26
C PHE A 364 34.07 -4.36 -23.79
N GLY A 365 33.06 -3.61 -24.28
CA GLY A 365 32.59 -3.70 -25.67
C GLY A 365 32.89 -2.52 -26.59
N ALA A 366 33.45 -1.42 -26.09
CA ALA A 366 33.59 -0.16 -26.83
C ALA A 366 34.97 0.50 -26.62
N PRO A 367 36.04 0.00 -27.27
CA PRO A 367 37.40 0.49 -27.07
C PRO A 367 37.60 1.95 -27.52
N ASP A 368 36.83 2.43 -28.50
CA ASP A 368 36.99 3.75 -29.11
C ASP A 368 36.30 4.91 -28.34
N ARG A 369 35.66 4.61 -27.20
CA ARG A 369 34.95 5.63 -26.40
C ARG A 369 35.86 6.25 -25.36
N GLN A 370 36.04 7.57 -25.44
CA GLN A 370 36.84 8.36 -24.52
C GLN A 370 36.03 8.73 -23.28
N VAL A 371 36.60 8.53 -22.09
CA VAL A 371 36.06 9.02 -20.83
C VAL A 371 37.16 9.80 -20.12
N ASP A 372 37.09 11.12 -20.19
CA ASP A 372 38.20 12.02 -19.83
C ASP A 372 37.70 13.41 -19.37
N GLY A 373 38.52 14.08 -18.56
CA GLY A 373 38.23 15.42 -18.06
C GLY A 373 36.98 15.47 -17.16
N ILE A 374 36.86 14.55 -16.20
CA ILE A 374 35.74 14.55 -15.25
C ILE A 374 36.23 15.15 -13.92
N THR A 375 35.58 16.22 -13.46
CA THR A 375 35.93 16.91 -12.21
C THR A 375 34.74 16.97 -11.27
N PHE A 376 34.95 16.51 -10.03
CA PHE A 376 34.06 16.72 -8.89
C PHE A 376 34.71 17.75 -7.96
N ARG A 377 34.04 18.87 -7.67
CA ARG A 377 34.57 19.94 -6.82
C ARG A 377 33.60 20.35 -5.73
N ASN A 378 34.06 20.64 -4.51
CA ASN A 378 33.23 21.14 -3.41
C ASN A 378 31.97 20.27 -3.18
N VAL A 379 32.17 18.95 -3.10
CA VAL A 379 31.09 18.00 -2.85
C VAL A 379 31.11 17.63 -1.38
N ARG A 380 29.99 17.76 -0.68
CA ARG A 380 29.89 17.44 0.75
C ARG A 380 28.63 16.63 1.07
N GLY A 381 28.71 15.78 2.07
CA GLY A 381 27.54 15.07 2.59
C GLY A 381 27.83 13.69 3.15
N SER A 382 26.80 12.86 3.20
CA SER A 382 26.90 11.49 3.71
C SER A 382 26.66 10.46 2.62
N ALA A 383 27.45 9.39 2.66
CA ALA A 383 27.27 8.18 1.87
C ALA A 383 27.20 6.98 2.82
N GLU A 384 26.32 6.04 2.56
CA GLU A 384 26.22 4.82 3.39
C GLU A 384 27.27 3.77 3.06
N MET A 385 27.79 3.79 1.82
CA MET A 385 28.76 2.81 1.36
C MET A 385 29.81 3.39 0.40
N PRO A 386 30.93 2.67 0.17
CA PRO A 386 31.97 3.10 -0.74
C PRO A 386 31.52 3.31 -2.19
N SER A 387 32.20 4.22 -2.88
CA SER A 387 32.01 4.50 -4.32
C SER A 387 33.05 3.77 -5.17
N PHE A 388 32.87 3.74 -6.49
CA PHE A 388 33.91 3.23 -7.37
C PHE A 388 33.92 3.83 -8.78
N ALA A 389 35.13 3.84 -9.36
CA ALA A 389 35.37 3.95 -10.79
C ALA A 389 36.01 2.65 -11.28
N TYR A 390 35.45 2.03 -12.30
CA TYR A 390 35.94 0.77 -12.86
C TYR A 390 35.94 0.77 -14.40
N ALA A 391 37.14 0.65 -14.95
CA ALA A 391 37.41 0.33 -16.35
C ALA A 391 37.88 -1.12 -16.45
N GLY A 392 37.27 -1.92 -17.33
CA GLY A 392 37.64 -3.32 -17.56
C GLY A 392 39.09 -3.53 -18.03
N GLU A 393 39.56 -4.79 -18.00
CA GLU A 393 40.97 -5.19 -18.21
C GLU A 393 41.49 -5.17 -19.67
N ALA A 394 40.72 -4.65 -20.64
CA ALA A 394 41.14 -4.62 -22.05
C ALA A 394 42.12 -3.46 -22.35
N GLU A 395 43.15 -3.71 -23.18
CA GLU A 395 44.08 -2.69 -23.66
C GLU A 395 43.32 -1.51 -24.31
N GLY A 396 43.65 -0.27 -23.91
CA GLY A 396 42.95 0.95 -24.36
C GLY A 396 41.73 1.38 -23.53
N GLY A 397 41.32 0.56 -22.54
CA GLY A 397 40.09 0.74 -21.74
C GLY A 397 40.13 1.74 -20.58
N ALA A 398 41.26 2.37 -20.26
CA ALA A 398 41.38 3.21 -19.06
C ALA A 398 40.64 4.56 -19.17
N PHE A 399 40.15 5.07 -18.04
CA PHE A 399 39.71 6.46 -17.91
C PHE A 399 40.92 7.41 -18.02
N GLY A 400 40.70 8.58 -18.62
CA GLY A 400 41.67 9.67 -18.62
C GLY A 400 41.79 10.33 -17.25
N THR A 401 41.60 11.65 -17.21
CA THR A 401 41.66 12.45 -16.00
C THR A 401 40.32 12.40 -15.26
N VAL A 402 40.37 12.02 -13.99
CA VAL A 402 39.24 12.10 -13.06
C VAL A 402 39.73 12.79 -11.79
N ALA A 403 39.17 13.97 -11.49
CA ALA A 403 39.58 14.82 -10.39
C ALA A 403 38.50 14.92 -9.31
N PHE A 404 38.93 14.89 -8.05
CA PHE A 404 38.14 15.09 -6.84
C PHE A 404 38.80 16.19 -6.02
N GLU A 405 38.22 17.39 -6.05
CA GLU A 405 38.75 18.59 -5.42
C GLU A 405 37.84 19.00 -4.27
N ASN A 406 38.33 18.98 -3.03
CA ASN A 406 37.54 19.35 -1.85
C ASN A 406 36.24 18.54 -1.73
N VAL A 407 36.38 17.20 -1.69
CA VAL A 407 35.25 16.27 -1.56
C VAL A 407 35.22 15.70 -0.14
N ASP A 408 34.16 16.00 0.60
CA ASP A 408 33.92 15.60 1.98
C ASP A 408 32.80 14.56 2.09
N LEU A 409 33.18 13.29 2.23
CA LEU A 409 32.24 12.16 2.32
C LEU A 409 32.73 11.13 3.35
N ASP A 410 31.78 10.52 4.07
CA ASP A 410 32.05 9.53 5.12
C ASP A 410 32.60 8.19 4.59
N GLN A 411 32.57 7.96 3.27
CA GLN A 411 32.92 6.68 2.66
C GLN A 411 34.01 6.84 1.60
N PRO A 412 34.93 5.86 1.50
CA PRO A 412 36.03 5.91 0.53
C PRO A 412 35.57 5.57 -0.90
N ILE A 413 36.49 5.73 -1.85
CA ILE A 413 36.29 5.38 -3.27
C ILE A 413 37.36 4.41 -3.77
N GLU A 414 36.98 3.43 -4.58
CA GLU A 414 37.93 2.58 -5.32
C GLU A 414 38.11 3.10 -6.76
N LEU A 415 39.36 3.34 -7.17
CA LEU A 415 39.68 3.86 -8.50
C LEU A 415 40.48 2.81 -9.28
N ARG A 416 39.80 2.05 -10.16
CA ARG A 416 40.40 1.01 -11.00
C ARG A 416 40.38 1.42 -12.46
N GLY A 417 41.57 1.51 -13.05
CA GLY A 417 41.75 1.87 -14.46
C GLY A 417 41.58 3.37 -14.73
N VAL A 418 41.81 4.23 -13.73
CA VAL A 418 41.96 5.68 -13.93
C VAL A 418 43.44 5.97 -14.14
N ARG A 419 43.82 6.57 -15.27
CA ARG A 419 45.24 6.87 -15.57
C ARG A 419 45.79 7.97 -14.66
N ASN A 420 45.03 9.06 -14.54
CA ASN A 420 45.45 10.26 -13.81
C ASN A 420 44.39 10.64 -12.77
N PRO A 421 44.27 9.89 -11.65
CA PRO A 421 43.38 10.28 -10.56
C PRO A 421 43.98 11.48 -9.81
N VAL A 422 43.18 12.54 -9.63
CA VAL A 422 43.55 13.69 -8.80
C VAL A 422 42.63 13.71 -7.60
N ILE A 423 43.19 13.69 -6.39
CA ILE A 423 42.43 13.91 -5.15
C ILE A 423 43.16 14.99 -4.36
N SER A 424 42.51 16.12 -4.10
CA SER A 424 43.11 17.25 -3.40
C SER A 424 42.12 17.99 -2.52
N GLY A 425 42.45 18.18 -1.24
CA GLY A 425 41.53 18.77 -0.26
C GLY A 425 40.37 17.84 0.12
N GLY A 426 39.64 18.20 1.17
CA GLY A 426 38.51 17.42 1.72
C GLY A 426 38.91 16.11 2.41
N THR A 427 37.92 15.27 2.72
CA THR A 427 38.08 14.01 3.49
C THR A 427 38.04 12.72 2.67
N LEU A 428 37.66 12.76 1.39
CA LEU A 428 37.56 11.57 0.53
C LEU A 428 38.91 10.85 0.38
N LYS A 429 38.90 9.52 0.52
CA LYS A 429 40.10 8.67 0.38
C LYS A 429 39.93 7.63 -0.71
N ALA A 430 40.97 7.47 -1.54
CA ALA A 430 41.07 6.34 -2.46
C ALA A 430 41.57 5.08 -1.73
N VAL A 431 40.93 3.94 -1.97
CA VAL A 431 41.29 2.64 -1.38
C VAL A 431 41.20 1.52 -2.43
N SER A 432 41.81 0.38 -2.15
CA SER A 432 41.64 -0.85 -2.94
C SER A 432 40.86 -1.87 -2.11
N PHE A 433 39.83 -2.49 -2.71
CA PHE A 433 39.02 -3.51 -2.04
C PHE A 433 39.40 -4.92 -2.51
N THR A 434 39.29 -5.89 -1.60
CA THR A 434 39.37 -7.32 -1.98
C THR A 434 38.10 -7.75 -2.72
N GLU A 435 38.16 -8.86 -3.47
CA GLU A 435 37.00 -9.44 -4.14
C GLU A 435 35.81 -9.68 -3.18
N ASP A 436 36.07 -10.13 -1.95
CA ASP A 436 35.02 -10.33 -0.95
C ASP A 436 34.39 -9.03 -0.47
N GLN A 437 35.21 -7.98 -0.25
CA GLN A 437 34.70 -6.65 0.08
C GLN A 437 33.85 -6.08 -1.05
N ARG A 438 34.28 -6.25 -2.31
CA ARG A 438 33.49 -5.85 -3.49
C ARG A 438 32.16 -6.60 -3.56
N ARG A 439 32.18 -7.92 -3.39
CA ARG A 439 30.96 -8.75 -3.35
C ARG A 439 30.02 -8.32 -2.22
N ALA A 440 30.55 -8.05 -1.04
CA ALA A 440 29.78 -7.58 0.11
C ALA A 440 29.15 -6.20 -0.14
N ASN A 441 29.92 -5.27 -0.71
CA ASN A 441 29.46 -3.93 -1.10
C ASN A 441 28.34 -4.02 -2.14
N GLU A 442 28.50 -4.83 -3.19
CA GLU A 442 27.46 -5.04 -4.20
C GLU A 442 26.21 -5.73 -3.65
N ALA A 443 26.37 -6.71 -2.75
CA ALA A 443 25.25 -7.33 -2.07
C ALA A 443 24.50 -6.33 -1.17
N TYR A 444 25.22 -5.46 -0.45
CA TYR A 444 24.62 -4.38 0.34
C TYR A 444 23.88 -3.39 -0.57
N TYR A 445 24.49 -2.96 -1.66
CA TYR A 445 23.88 -2.06 -2.64
C TYR A 445 22.60 -2.66 -3.24
N ARG A 446 22.58 -3.96 -3.56
CA ARG A 446 21.37 -4.67 -4.04
C ARG A 446 20.29 -4.81 -2.97
N ARG A 447 20.65 -5.08 -1.71
CA ARG A 447 19.67 -5.12 -0.61
C ARG A 447 19.07 -3.73 -0.36
N ARG A 448 19.90 -2.68 -0.31
CA ARG A 448 19.44 -1.29 -0.20
C ARG A 448 18.62 -0.88 -1.42
N HIS A 449 18.98 -1.32 -2.62
CA HIS A 449 18.15 -1.16 -3.81
C HIS A 449 16.77 -1.75 -3.59
N MET A 450 16.67 -3.00 -3.12
CA MET A 450 15.38 -3.60 -2.76
C MET A 450 14.66 -2.84 -1.66
N GLU A 451 15.33 -2.20 -0.70
CA GLU A 451 14.67 -1.35 0.30
C GLU A 451 14.14 -0.04 -0.29
N TYR A 452 14.93 0.67 -1.10
CA TYR A 452 14.45 1.86 -1.81
C TYR A 452 13.37 1.52 -2.85
N TRP A 453 13.34 0.28 -3.33
CA TRP A 453 12.32 -0.24 -4.24
C TRP A 453 11.08 -0.83 -3.51
N HIS A 454 11.20 -1.42 -2.33
CA HIS A 454 10.12 -2.20 -1.71
C HIS A 454 9.69 -1.70 -0.33
N LYS A 455 10.50 -0.89 0.37
CA LYS A 455 10.30 -0.55 1.80
C LYS A 455 10.44 0.94 2.15
N ALA A 456 11.13 1.74 1.35
CA ALA A 456 11.18 3.20 1.53
C ALA A 456 9.76 3.81 1.48
N ASP A 457 8.87 3.13 0.77
CA ASP A 457 7.48 3.49 0.57
C ASP A 457 6.53 3.10 1.72
N VAL A 458 7.02 2.59 2.85
CA VAL A 458 6.18 2.36 4.06
C VAL A 458 6.48 3.39 5.15
N THR A 459 7.53 4.19 5.02
CA THR A 459 8.11 4.93 6.15
C THR A 459 8.07 6.46 6.02
N VAL A 460 7.93 6.96 4.80
CA VAL A 460 7.93 8.40 4.45
C VAL A 460 6.69 8.70 3.59
N PRO A 461 5.92 9.77 3.87
CA PRO A 461 4.74 10.10 3.06
C PRO A 461 5.09 10.28 1.57
N ASN A 462 4.29 9.72 0.67
CA ASN A 462 4.38 9.95 -0.76
C ASN A 462 3.77 11.34 -1.08
N PRO A 463 4.59 12.35 -1.41
CA PRO A 463 4.11 13.71 -1.59
C PRO A 463 3.15 13.85 -2.79
N VAL A 464 3.28 13.01 -3.82
CA VAL A 464 2.35 12.98 -4.95
C VAL A 464 0.98 12.53 -4.48
N ARG A 465 0.94 11.40 -3.75
CA ARG A 465 -0.32 10.85 -3.25
C ARG A 465 -1.00 11.78 -2.24
N VAL A 466 -0.22 12.50 -1.43
CA VAL A 466 -0.76 13.55 -0.54
C VAL A 466 -1.43 14.66 -1.35
N ILE A 467 -0.82 15.14 -2.44
CA ILE A 467 -1.44 16.17 -3.29
C ILE A 467 -2.73 15.62 -3.95
N GLU A 468 -2.71 14.41 -4.51
CA GLU A 468 -3.91 13.77 -5.08
C GLU A 468 -5.05 13.68 -4.06
N ILE A 469 -4.76 13.15 -2.86
CA ILE A 469 -5.76 13.05 -1.80
C ILE A 469 -6.25 14.44 -1.42
N THR A 470 -5.36 15.42 -1.34
CA THR A 470 -5.72 16.81 -1.05
C THR A 470 -6.77 17.29 -2.05
N ASP A 471 -6.56 17.10 -3.35
CA ASP A 471 -7.50 17.49 -4.42
C ASP A 471 -8.91 16.90 -4.25
N HIS A 472 -9.05 15.77 -3.56
CA HIS A 472 -10.32 15.07 -3.32
C HIS A 472 -11.00 15.36 -1.98
N LEU A 473 -10.30 15.96 -1.02
CA LEU A 473 -10.88 16.34 0.27
C LEU A 473 -11.65 17.66 0.18
N ALA A 474 -12.67 17.85 1.00
CA ALA A 474 -13.33 19.15 1.14
C ALA A 474 -12.37 20.21 1.73
N ALA A 475 -12.58 21.50 1.41
CA ALA A 475 -11.77 22.59 1.96
C ALA A 475 -11.84 22.65 3.49
N GLU A 476 -13.05 22.55 4.04
CA GLU A 476 -13.31 22.47 5.47
C GLU A 476 -13.22 21.01 5.98
N PRO A 477 -12.82 20.79 7.24
CA PRO A 477 -12.92 19.47 7.88
C PRO A 477 -14.37 19.11 8.19
N GLY A 478 -14.62 17.83 8.48
CA GLY A 478 -15.93 17.34 8.91
C GLY A 478 -16.49 16.23 8.05
N PHE A 479 -17.29 15.35 8.66
CA PHE A 479 -17.90 14.24 7.94
C PHE A 479 -19.12 14.71 7.13
N PRO A 480 -19.22 14.36 5.84
CA PRO A 480 -20.34 14.78 5.00
C PRO A 480 -21.70 14.39 5.58
N GLY A 481 -22.55 15.39 5.83
CA GLY A 481 -23.94 15.19 6.24
C GLY A 481 -24.17 14.84 7.71
N ASP A 482 -23.14 14.78 8.57
CA ASP A 482 -23.31 14.40 9.99
C ASP A 482 -23.57 15.58 10.93
N HIS A 483 -23.40 16.82 10.47
CA HIS A 483 -23.56 18.03 11.28
C HIS A 483 -24.97 18.19 11.88
N ILE A 484 -25.09 18.79 13.06
CA ILE A 484 -26.36 19.08 13.75
C ILE A 484 -27.29 20.00 12.96
N SER A 485 -26.88 20.64 11.88
CA SER A 485 -27.81 21.37 11.01
C SER A 485 -28.60 20.45 10.08
N ASN A 486 -28.12 19.23 9.80
CA ASN A 486 -28.79 18.28 8.90
C ASN A 486 -29.97 17.59 9.60
N ARG A 487 -31.14 18.24 9.62
CA ARG A 487 -32.32 17.74 10.36
C ARG A 487 -32.85 16.41 9.83
N SER A 488 -32.76 16.15 8.52
CA SER A 488 -33.15 14.85 7.94
C SER A 488 -32.29 13.68 8.43
N ARG A 489 -31.00 13.89 8.66
CA ARG A 489 -30.09 12.85 9.19
C ARG A 489 -30.45 12.45 10.63
N TRP A 490 -30.95 13.41 11.40
CA TRP A 490 -31.22 13.27 12.83
C TRP A 490 -32.71 13.10 13.16
N ALA A 491 -33.56 12.93 12.14
CA ALA A 491 -34.96 12.54 12.29
C ALA A 491 -35.08 11.12 12.84
N ALA A 492 -36.17 10.82 13.55
CA ALA A 492 -36.34 9.57 14.31
C ALA A 492 -36.25 8.31 13.43
N GLU A 493 -36.74 8.39 12.20
CA GLU A 493 -36.72 7.35 11.18
C GLU A 493 -35.31 7.04 10.63
N SER A 494 -34.39 8.01 10.72
CA SER A 494 -33.01 7.90 10.25
C SER A 494 -32.06 7.34 11.31
N LEU A 495 -32.52 7.18 12.56
CA LEU A 495 -31.70 6.72 13.68
C LEU A 495 -31.51 5.21 13.66
N SER A 496 -30.26 4.78 13.82
CA SER A 496 -29.93 3.41 14.14
C SER A 496 -30.41 3.03 15.55
N GLU A 497 -30.56 1.73 15.80
CA GLU A 497 -30.95 1.24 17.13
C GLU A 497 -29.96 1.65 18.22
N GLY A 498 -28.67 1.73 17.89
CA GLY A 498 -27.65 2.25 18.80
C GLY A 498 -27.87 3.71 19.17
N GLU A 499 -28.21 4.55 18.20
CA GLU A 499 -28.50 5.97 18.43
C GLU A 499 -29.78 6.17 19.26
N LYS A 500 -30.84 5.38 19.00
CA LYS A 500 -32.07 5.42 19.82
C LYS A 500 -31.79 5.09 21.28
N ASN A 501 -30.97 4.06 21.52
CA ASN A 501 -30.54 3.72 22.88
C ASN A 501 -29.69 4.83 23.50
N ALA A 502 -28.81 5.47 22.74
CA ALA A 502 -28.02 6.60 23.21
C ALA A 502 -28.90 7.78 23.66
N VAL A 503 -29.95 8.12 22.89
CA VAL A 503 -30.92 9.17 23.26
C VAL A 503 -31.64 8.82 24.57
N LYS A 504 -32.02 7.54 24.75
CA LYS A 504 -32.65 7.07 25.99
C LYS A 504 -31.70 7.21 27.18
N ASP A 505 -30.47 6.70 27.06
CA ASP A 505 -29.45 6.74 28.11
C ASP A 505 -29.09 8.19 28.49
N ALA A 506 -29.06 9.12 27.52
CA ALA A 506 -28.62 10.50 27.75
C ALA A 506 -29.48 11.27 28.77
N LYS A 507 -30.77 10.96 28.92
CA LYS A 507 -31.67 11.69 29.84
C LYS A 507 -31.21 11.61 31.29
N GLU A 508 -30.70 10.46 31.71
CA GLU A 508 -30.23 10.21 33.07
C GLU A 508 -28.84 10.85 33.33
N LEU A 509 -28.12 11.24 32.28
CA LEU A 509 -26.75 11.75 32.37
C LEU A 509 -26.63 13.23 32.71
N LEU A 510 -27.71 14.01 32.56
CA LEU A 510 -27.69 15.46 32.85
C LEU A 510 -27.37 15.72 34.33
N GLU A 511 -27.97 14.94 35.22
CA GLU A 511 -27.79 15.05 36.67
C GLU A 511 -26.71 14.11 37.23
N ALA A 512 -26.20 13.18 36.40
CA ALA A 512 -25.20 12.22 36.84
C ALA A 512 -23.82 12.89 37.03
N PRO A 513 -23.06 12.53 38.09
CA PRO A 513 -21.70 12.99 38.24
C PRO A 513 -20.81 12.44 37.12
N ILE A 514 -19.83 13.23 36.68
CA ILE A 514 -18.84 12.78 35.69
C ILE A 514 -18.04 11.63 36.33
N PRO A 515 -17.92 10.46 35.65
CA PRO A 515 -17.11 9.36 36.17
C PRO A 515 -15.68 9.81 36.50
N PRO A 516 -15.16 9.52 37.71
CA PRO A 516 -13.82 9.96 38.10
C PRO A 516 -12.73 9.22 37.31
N CYS A 517 -11.68 9.94 36.94
CA CYS A 517 -10.49 9.40 36.25
C CYS A 517 -9.22 9.85 36.98
N THR A 518 -9.09 9.48 38.26
CA THR A 518 -7.93 9.85 39.09
C THR A 518 -6.69 9.07 38.71
N GLU A 519 -5.51 9.64 39.00
CA GLU A 519 -4.23 8.94 38.84
C GLU A 519 -4.18 7.65 39.66
N GLU A 520 -4.72 7.67 40.88
CA GLU A 520 -4.81 6.49 41.75
C GLU A 520 -5.63 5.36 41.11
N ALA A 521 -6.78 5.67 40.52
CA ALA A 521 -7.61 4.70 39.82
C ALA A 521 -6.88 4.16 38.57
N TYR A 522 -6.18 5.03 37.84
CA TYR A 522 -5.37 4.64 36.69
C TYR A 522 -4.25 3.67 37.11
N MET A 523 -3.51 3.99 38.17
CA MET A 523 -2.40 3.18 38.67
C MET A 523 -2.87 1.81 39.18
N ARG A 524 -3.97 1.77 39.93
CA ARG A 524 -4.60 0.51 40.35
C ARG A 524 -4.99 -0.35 39.16
N TRP A 525 -5.51 0.27 38.09
CA TRP A 525 -5.91 -0.44 36.88
C TRP A 525 -4.71 -0.89 36.02
N ALA A 526 -3.69 -0.05 35.87
CA ALA A 526 -2.49 -0.33 35.07
C ALA A 526 -1.62 -1.45 35.68
N THR A 527 -1.65 -1.57 37.01
CA THR A 527 -0.94 -2.62 37.75
C THR A 527 -1.77 -3.88 37.95
N ASN A 528 -3.06 -3.87 37.58
CA ASN A 528 -3.94 -5.03 37.74
C ASN A 528 -3.52 -6.18 36.81
N LYS A 529 -3.69 -7.41 37.29
CA LYS A 529 -3.46 -8.61 36.48
C LYS A 529 -4.55 -8.80 35.43
N TYR A 530 -5.81 -8.40 35.65
CA TYR A 530 -6.92 -8.70 34.72
C TYR A 530 -7.33 -7.49 33.85
N TYR A 531 -7.66 -7.73 32.57
CA TYR A 531 -8.08 -6.70 31.60
C TYR A 531 -9.60 -6.40 31.63
N LYS A 532 -10.43 -7.33 32.11
CA LYS A 532 -11.89 -7.18 32.02
C LYS A 532 -12.45 -6.35 33.18
N ALA A 533 -13.15 -5.26 32.83
CA ALA A 533 -14.01 -4.45 33.69
C ALA A 533 -14.87 -5.28 34.67
N SER A 534 -15.42 -6.40 34.21
CA SER A 534 -16.38 -7.22 34.97
C SER A 534 -15.82 -7.85 36.25
N THR A 535 -14.49 -7.98 36.39
CA THR A 535 -13.88 -8.57 37.60
C THR A 535 -13.50 -7.53 38.65
N ILE A 536 -13.73 -6.24 38.38
CA ILE A 536 -13.39 -5.13 39.26
C ILE A 536 -14.67 -4.30 39.52
N PRO A 537 -14.99 -3.95 40.79
CA PRO A 537 -16.16 -3.14 41.12
C PRO A 537 -16.24 -1.87 40.27
N LYS A 538 -17.45 -1.48 39.84
CA LYS A 538 -17.64 -0.33 38.93
C LYS A 538 -16.98 0.94 39.47
N ALA A 539 -17.03 1.15 40.79
CA ALA A 539 -16.41 2.29 41.49
C ALA A 539 -14.87 2.31 41.44
N GLU A 540 -14.24 1.18 41.15
CA GLU A 540 -12.78 1.02 41.10
C GLU A 540 -12.23 1.01 39.66
N ARG A 541 -13.11 1.06 38.64
CA ARG A 541 -12.72 1.11 37.24
C ARG A 541 -12.18 2.49 36.88
N TYR A 542 -11.15 2.52 36.05
CA TYR A 542 -10.75 3.76 35.40
C TYR A 542 -11.87 4.24 34.47
N GLY A 543 -12.50 5.38 34.79
CA GLY A 543 -13.76 5.84 34.21
C GLY A 543 -13.72 6.31 32.75
N MET A 544 -12.60 6.18 32.04
CA MET A 544 -12.43 6.72 30.69
C MET A 544 -13.45 6.15 29.69
N GLY A 545 -13.71 4.84 29.73
CA GLY A 545 -14.71 4.22 28.85
C GLY A 545 -16.14 4.69 29.15
N GLU A 546 -16.48 4.93 30.41
CA GLU A 546 -17.79 5.49 30.79
C GLU A 546 -17.91 6.96 30.36
N ARG A 547 -16.83 7.75 30.50
CA ARG A 547 -16.81 9.14 29.98
C ARG A 547 -17.06 9.19 28.47
N GLN A 548 -16.40 8.32 27.71
CA GLN A 548 -16.61 8.20 26.27
C GLN A 548 -18.07 7.85 25.94
N LYS A 549 -18.60 6.78 26.55
CA LYS A 549 -20.00 6.36 26.32
C LYS A 549 -20.99 7.48 26.64
N ASN A 550 -20.80 8.16 27.77
CA ASN A 550 -21.69 9.24 28.21
C ASN A 550 -21.64 10.44 27.27
N LEU A 551 -20.44 10.84 26.82
CA LEU A 551 -20.25 11.91 25.85
C LEU A 551 -20.93 11.58 24.51
N ASP A 552 -20.73 10.36 24.00
CA ASP A 552 -21.34 9.91 22.75
C ASP A 552 -22.88 9.95 22.82
N ALA A 553 -23.45 9.46 23.93
CA ALA A 553 -24.89 9.45 24.15
C ALA A 553 -25.48 10.87 24.18
N MET A 554 -24.89 11.78 24.96
CA MET A 554 -25.36 13.17 25.02
C MET A 554 -25.17 13.92 23.70
N THR A 555 -24.08 13.65 22.98
CA THR A 555 -23.84 14.24 21.65
C THR A 555 -24.93 13.84 20.67
N VAL A 556 -25.28 12.54 20.61
CA VAL A 556 -26.36 12.04 19.76
C VAL A 556 -27.70 12.64 20.18
N ALA A 557 -28.00 12.69 21.49
CA ALA A 557 -29.23 13.28 21.99
C ALA A 557 -29.36 14.77 21.62
N GLU A 558 -28.28 15.55 21.74
CA GLU A 558 -28.25 16.94 21.29
C GLU A 558 -28.45 17.05 19.78
N CYS A 559 -27.86 16.15 18.97
CA CYS A 559 -28.04 16.17 17.53
C CYS A 559 -29.49 15.89 17.10
N VAL A 560 -30.18 15.01 17.82
CA VAL A 560 -31.59 14.66 17.60
C VAL A 560 -32.51 15.80 18.04
N GLU A 561 -32.34 16.29 19.25
CA GLU A 561 -33.26 17.25 19.86
C GLU A 561 -32.99 18.70 19.44
N ASN A 562 -31.72 19.06 19.25
CA ASN A 562 -31.26 20.40 18.88
C ASN A 562 -31.75 21.53 19.82
N GLY A 563 -32.07 21.19 21.07
CA GLY A 563 -32.64 22.10 22.06
C GLY A 563 -31.60 22.79 22.96
N GLY A 564 -30.33 22.44 22.87
CA GLY A 564 -29.24 23.03 23.64
C GLY A 564 -29.08 22.52 25.07
N ARG A 565 -30.02 21.72 25.59
CA ARG A 565 -30.02 21.28 27.00
C ARG A 565 -28.83 20.39 27.38
N TYR A 566 -28.21 19.72 26.42
CA TYR A 566 -27.05 18.87 26.67
C TYR A 566 -25.71 19.61 26.53
N LEU A 567 -25.70 20.77 25.85
CA LEU A 567 -24.46 21.50 25.53
C LEU A 567 -23.63 21.85 26.79
N PRO A 568 -24.20 22.33 27.91
CA PRO A 568 -23.41 22.61 29.11
C PRO A 568 -22.72 21.36 29.68
N LYS A 569 -23.46 20.24 29.76
CA LYS A 569 -22.91 18.98 30.28
C LYS A 569 -21.87 18.38 29.34
N ILE A 570 -22.08 18.47 28.02
CA ILE A 570 -21.08 18.07 27.02
C ILE A 570 -19.79 18.88 27.19
N ALA A 571 -19.88 20.20 27.37
CA ALA A 571 -18.71 21.05 27.61
C ALA A 571 -17.97 20.65 28.91
N GLU A 572 -18.70 20.38 30.00
CA GLU A 572 -18.13 19.89 31.26
C GLU A 572 -17.36 18.58 31.07
N TYR A 573 -17.91 17.63 30.30
CA TYR A 573 -17.22 16.39 29.96
C TYR A 573 -15.96 16.63 29.12
N LEU A 574 -16.02 17.49 28.11
CA LEU A 574 -14.86 17.82 27.27
C LEU A 574 -13.73 18.45 28.09
N ASP A 575 -14.04 19.39 28.99
CA ASP A 575 -13.06 20.00 29.89
C ASP A 575 -12.50 18.98 30.90
N ALA A 576 -13.34 18.12 31.48
CA ALA A 576 -12.90 17.05 32.37
C ALA A 576 -11.99 16.02 31.66
N ILE A 577 -12.21 15.81 30.36
CA ILE A 577 -11.39 14.94 29.51
C ILE A 577 -10.06 15.61 29.14
N ALA A 578 -10.05 16.92 28.88
CA ALA A 578 -8.83 17.64 28.53
C ALA A 578 -7.79 17.57 29.66
N VAL A 579 -8.23 17.71 30.92
CA VAL A 579 -7.35 17.68 32.10
C VAL A 579 -7.06 16.26 32.63
N GLN A 580 -7.64 15.22 32.03
CA GLN A 580 -7.43 13.87 32.53
C GLN A 580 -5.97 13.42 32.33
N PRO A 581 -5.40 12.61 33.24
CA PRO A 581 -3.97 12.31 33.23
C PRO A 581 -3.50 11.64 31.92
N SER A 582 -4.24 10.65 31.43
CA SER A 582 -3.88 9.86 30.26
C SER A 582 -5.11 9.56 29.39
N TRP A 583 -4.90 9.42 28.08
CA TRP A 583 -5.93 8.94 27.13
C TRP A 583 -5.65 7.51 26.67
N VAL A 584 -4.65 6.86 27.26
CA VAL A 584 -4.28 5.46 26.99
C VAL A 584 -5.07 4.59 27.94
N TRP A 585 -5.53 3.42 27.49
CA TRP A 585 -6.07 2.45 28.42
C TRP A 585 -4.97 2.01 29.38
N ALA A 586 -5.19 2.21 30.68
CA ALA A 586 -4.23 1.90 31.73
C ALA A 586 -3.51 0.54 31.58
N PRO A 587 -4.14 -0.57 31.14
CA PRO A 587 -3.45 -1.84 30.95
C PRO A 587 -2.43 -1.88 29.78
N HIS A 588 -2.53 -0.95 28.83
CA HIS A 588 -1.58 -0.78 27.74
C HIS A 588 -0.39 0.12 28.13
N ASP A 589 -0.52 0.94 29.18
CA ASP A 589 0.54 1.84 29.67
C ASP A 589 1.46 1.15 30.69
N ARG A 590 2.04 0.00 30.30
CA ARG A 590 2.85 -0.87 31.19
C ARG A 590 4.00 -0.16 31.89
N LYS A 591 4.60 0.85 31.26
CA LYS A 591 5.73 1.63 31.80
C LYS A 591 5.28 2.95 32.41
N LEU A 592 3.98 3.22 32.44
CA LEU A 592 3.37 4.48 32.91
C LEU A 592 3.92 5.70 32.18
N THR A 593 4.37 5.53 30.94
CA THR A 593 5.00 6.61 30.16
C THR A 593 3.95 7.61 29.68
N ALA A 594 2.74 7.15 29.39
CA ALA A 594 1.64 8.04 29.01
C ALA A 594 1.14 8.81 30.22
N LEU A 595 0.95 8.15 31.37
CA LEU A 595 0.58 8.81 32.63
C LEU A 595 1.61 9.86 33.08
N LYS A 596 2.90 9.52 33.04
CA LYS A 596 4.00 10.44 33.43
C LYS A 596 4.29 11.53 32.39
N GLY A 597 3.66 11.46 31.21
CA GLY A 597 3.92 12.36 30.11
C GLY A 597 5.30 12.21 29.46
N THR A 598 6.07 11.16 29.77
CA THR A 598 7.42 10.95 29.22
C THR A 598 7.41 10.43 27.79
N ARG A 599 6.29 9.86 27.33
CA ARG A 599 6.07 9.49 25.93
C ARG A 599 4.57 9.48 25.62
N MET A 600 4.18 10.07 24.49
CA MET A 600 2.80 10.00 24.00
C MET A 600 2.59 8.68 23.26
N VAL A 601 1.79 7.80 23.85
CA VAL A 601 1.45 6.50 23.27
C VAL A 601 0.03 6.56 22.75
N ILE A 602 -0.19 6.02 21.56
CA ILE A 602 -1.53 5.84 20.99
C ILE A 602 -1.85 4.36 21.06
N ASP A 603 -2.94 3.98 21.72
CA ASP A 603 -3.46 2.61 21.72
C ASP A 603 -4.86 2.55 21.09
N LEU A 604 -5.46 1.35 21.07
CA LEU A 604 -6.83 1.12 20.59
C LEU A 604 -7.85 2.01 21.31
N GLY A 605 -7.65 2.24 22.61
CA GLY A 605 -8.49 3.08 23.44
C GLY A 605 -8.39 4.55 23.05
N THR A 606 -7.17 5.07 22.96
CA THR A 606 -6.87 6.44 22.50
C THR A 606 -7.44 6.69 21.12
N ALA A 607 -7.29 5.74 20.18
CA ALA A 607 -7.81 5.87 18.82
C ALA A 607 -9.35 5.93 18.78
N GLY A 608 -10.04 5.08 19.55
CA GLY A 608 -11.50 5.17 19.68
C GLY A 608 -11.94 6.46 20.39
N PHE A 609 -11.19 6.87 21.40
CA PHE A 609 -11.51 8.04 22.22
C PHE A 609 -11.34 9.36 21.47
N VAL A 610 -10.23 9.52 20.73
CA VAL A 610 -10.02 10.71 19.90
C VAL A 610 -11.07 10.83 18.79
N LEU A 611 -11.54 9.71 18.24
CA LEU A 611 -12.62 9.69 17.27
C LEU A 611 -13.95 10.15 17.87
N SER A 612 -14.29 9.70 19.08
CA SER A 612 -15.47 10.16 19.81
C SER A 612 -15.43 11.68 20.02
N LEU A 613 -14.31 12.21 20.55
CA LEU A 613 -14.13 13.64 20.73
C LEU A 613 -14.23 14.43 19.43
N ALA A 614 -13.54 13.99 18.37
CA ALA A 614 -13.56 14.65 17.07
C ALA A 614 -14.96 14.62 16.44
N THR A 615 -15.70 13.53 16.63
CA THR A 615 -17.08 13.40 16.17
C THR A 615 -18.01 14.36 16.91
N THR A 616 -17.86 14.52 18.24
CA THR A 616 -18.61 15.52 19.01
C THR A 616 -18.34 16.94 18.52
N LEU A 617 -17.08 17.31 18.33
CA LEU A 617 -16.70 18.64 17.85
C LEU A 617 -17.21 18.93 16.44
N ASP A 618 -17.15 17.92 15.57
CA ASP A 618 -17.64 18.01 14.19
C ASP A 618 -19.16 18.16 14.14
N ARG A 619 -19.91 17.31 14.86
CA ARG A 619 -21.37 17.33 14.89
C ARG A 619 -21.94 18.61 15.49
N LEU A 620 -21.30 19.12 16.54
CA LEU A 620 -21.75 20.30 17.31
C LEU A 620 -20.96 21.56 16.97
N ARG A 621 -20.37 21.63 15.78
CA ARG A 621 -19.55 22.77 15.36
C ARG A 621 -20.34 24.08 15.48
N GLY A 622 -19.72 25.08 16.11
CA GLY A 622 -20.34 26.38 16.38
C GLY A 622 -21.40 26.38 17.50
N ARG A 623 -21.62 25.27 18.22
CA ARG A 623 -22.58 25.17 19.34
C ARG A 623 -21.92 25.00 20.71
N LEU A 624 -20.63 24.71 20.75
CA LEU A 624 -19.86 24.53 21.98
C LEU A 624 -19.02 25.79 22.31
N PRO A 625 -18.69 26.03 23.58
CA PRO A 625 -17.80 27.13 23.96
C PRO A 625 -16.43 27.02 23.27
N GLN A 626 -15.99 28.11 22.62
CA GLN A 626 -14.77 28.12 21.82
C GLN A 626 -13.50 27.80 22.64
N GLU A 627 -13.47 28.20 23.91
CA GLU A 627 -12.38 27.89 24.83
C GLU A 627 -12.23 26.38 25.06
N THR A 628 -13.34 25.68 25.37
CA THR A 628 -13.39 24.22 25.53
C THR A 628 -12.96 23.51 24.23
N VAL A 629 -13.46 23.97 23.07
CA VAL A 629 -13.08 23.44 21.75
C VAL A 629 -11.57 23.60 21.50
N SER A 630 -11.01 24.76 21.85
CA SER A 630 -9.59 25.06 21.64
C SER A 630 -8.69 24.20 22.54
N ARG A 631 -9.07 24.04 23.82
CA ARG A 631 -8.37 23.14 24.77
C ARG A 631 -8.34 21.71 24.26
N ILE A 632 -9.48 21.16 23.86
CA ILE A 632 -9.53 19.75 23.43
C ILE A 632 -8.76 19.53 22.12
N ARG A 633 -8.82 20.47 21.16
CA ARG A 633 -8.02 20.41 19.92
C ARG A 633 -6.51 20.44 20.21
N ALA A 634 -6.07 21.28 21.15
CA ALA A 634 -4.67 21.32 21.57
C ALA A 634 -4.22 19.98 22.18
N GLU A 635 -5.07 19.35 22.99
CA GLU A 635 -4.76 18.03 23.57
C GLU A 635 -4.78 16.91 22.51
N MET A 636 -5.66 16.97 21.50
CA MET A 636 -5.62 16.03 20.36
C MET A 636 -4.32 16.16 19.57
N GLU A 637 -3.87 17.38 19.31
CA GLU A 637 -2.61 17.63 18.62
C GLU A 637 -1.43 17.09 19.42
N ARG A 638 -1.35 17.46 20.69
CA ARG A 638 -0.24 17.09 21.59
C ARG A 638 -0.17 15.58 21.84
N ARG A 639 -1.31 14.92 22.05
CA ARG A 639 -1.36 13.50 22.47
C ARG A 639 -1.49 12.52 21.31
N VAL A 640 -2.03 12.94 20.16
CA VAL A 640 -2.42 12.02 19.08
C VAL A 640 -1.89 12.45 17.72
N PHE A 641 -2.32 13.58 17.17
CA PHE A 641 -2.03 13.94 15.77
C PHE A 641 -0.55 14.19 15.52
N GLY A 642 0.10 15.00 16.37
CA GLY A 642 1.53 15.23 16.33
C GLY A 642 2.34 13.94 16.47
N PRO A 643 2.15 13.15 17.55
CA PRO A 643 2.82 11.87 17.72
C PRO A 643 2.57 10.87 16.59
N TYR A 644 1.37 10.81 16.00
CA TYR A 644 1.06 9.92 14.88
C TYR A 644 1.89 10.23 13.63
N LEU A 645 2.11 11.52 13.31
CA LEU A 645 2.89 11.93 12.15
C LEU A 645 4.40 12.02 12.43
N ALA A 646 4.79 12.27 13.68
CA ALA A 646 6.19 12.49 14.07
C ALA A 646 6.90 11.22 14.56
N GLU A 647 6.20 10.35 15.33
CA GLU A 647 6.79 9.18 15.97
C GLU A 647 6.06 7.89 15.56
N ARG A 648 6.84 6.88 15.14
CA ARG A 648 6.25 5.60 14.79
C ARG A 648 5.79 4.84 16.02
N GLN A 649 4.47 4.76 16.17
CA GLN A 649 3.84 3.90 17.15
C GLN A 649 4.15 2.42 16.85
N GLY A 650 4.29 1.60 17.88
CA GLY A 650 4.71 0.20 17.71
C GLY A 650 3.75 -0.68 16.90
N TRP A 651 2.51 -0.24 16.68
CA TRP A 651 1.50 -0.93 15.89
C TRP A 651 1.39 -0.45 14.43
N PHE A 652 2.07 0.65 14.07
CA PHE A 652 1.84 1.37 12.82
C PHE A 652 1.97 0.48 11.57
N PHE A 653 2.87 -0.51 11.56
CA PHE A 653 3.04 -1.46 10.44
C PHE A 653 2.89 -2.93 10.87
N LYS A 654 2.15 -3.19 11.93
CA LYS A 654 1.90 -4.56 12.38
C LYS A 654 0.88 -5.26 11.49
N LYS A 655 1.07 -6.56 11.31
CA LYS A 655 0.18 -7.45 10.56
C LYS A 655 -0.93 -7.99 11.46
N ASN A 656 -1.67 -7.09 12.09
CA ASN A 656 -2.74 -7.45 13.02
C ASN A 656 -3.77 -6.32 13.17
N ASN A 657 -4.86 -6.65 13.85
CA ASN A 657 -5.98 -5.75 14.10
C ASN A 657 -5.64 -4.37 14.69
N TRP A 658 -4.50 -4.20 15.38
CA TRP A 658 -4.10 -2.90 15.94
C TRP A 658 -3.86 -1.87 14.85
N ASN A 659 -3.30 -2.30 13.71
CA ASN A 659 -3.09 -1.43 12.57
C ASN A 659 -4.43 -0.86 12.06
N ALA A 660 -5.39 -1.72 11.69
CA ALA A 660 -6.70 -1.30 11.20
C ALA A 660 -7.46 -0.41 12.20
N ALA A 661 -7.50 -0.82 13.48
CA ALA A 661 -8.26 -0.10 14.51
C ALA A 661 -7.66 1.28 14.85
N CYS A 662 -6.34 1.35 15.04
CA CYS A 662 -5.70 2.61 15.41
C CYS A 662 -5.63 3.61 14.25
N HIS A 663 -5.31 3.16 13.03
CA HIS A 663 -5.38 4.02 11.84
C HIS A 663 -6.80 4.56 11.63
N GLY A 664 -7.80 3.69 11.79
CA GLY A 664 -9.20 4.08 11.68
C GLY A 664 -9.57 5.22 12.62
N GLY A 665 -9.38 5.04 13.92
CA GLY A 665 -9.73 6.05 14.91
C GLY A 665 -9.00 7.39 14.71
N VAL A 666 -7.67 7.34 14.52
CA VAL A 666 -6.86 8.57 14.41
C VAL A 666 -7.13 9.32 13.12
N VAL A 667 -7.18 8.64 11.97
CA VAL A 667 -7.35 9.30 10.68
C VAL A 667 -8.76 9.83 10.51
N GLN A 668 -9.78 9.08 10.92
CA GLN A 668 -11.15 9.60 10.92
C GLN A 668 -11.28 10.83 11.82
N ALA A 669 -10.63 10.85 13.00
CA ALA A 669 -10.61 12.03 13.85
C ALA A 669 -9.94 13.22 13.15
N ALA A 670 -8.77 13.03 12.54
CA ALA A 670 -8.07 14.08 11.82
C ALA A 670 -8.90 14.68 10.69
N LEU A 671 -9.57 13.83 9.88
CA LEU A 671 -10.44 14.29 8.78
C LEU A 671 -11.63 15.15 9.25
N ARG A 672 -12.06 14.99 10.51
CA ARG A 672 -13.17 15.72 11.11
C ARG A 672 -12.79 17.06 11.72
N VAL A 673 -11.55 17.25 12.18
CA VAL A 673 -11.18 18.45 12.96
C VAL A 673 -9.90 19.16 12.55
N VAL A 674 -9.03 18.56 11.72
CA VAL A 674 -7.80 19.22 11.24
C VAL A 674 -8.14 20.16 10.10
N GLU A 675 -7.93 21.46 10.31
CA GLU A 675 -8.28 22.52 9.35
C GLU A 675 -7.45 22.41 8.06
N ASP A 676 -6.13 22.19 8.19
CA ASP A 676 -5.25 22.10 7.02
C ASP A 676 -5.55 20.86 6.16
N ARG A 677 -6.02 21.12 4.93
CA ARG A 677 -6.44 20.11 3.96
C ARG A 677 -5.30 19.18 3.54
N THR A 678 -4.08 19.72 3.41
CA THR A 678 -2.89 18.94 3.04
C THR A 678 -2.46 18.03 4.19
N LEU A 679 -2.55 18.52 5.43
CA LEU A 679 -2.25 17.76 6.63
C LEU A 679 -3.26 16.63 6.81
N ARG A 680 -4.55 16.87 6.57
CA ARG A 680 -5.57 15.80 6.49
C ARG A 680 -5.21 14.73 5.46
N ALA A 681 -4.75 15.14 4.27
CA ALA A 681 -4.29 14.21 3.25
C ALA A 681 -3.08 13.37 3.70
N ARG A 682 -2.15 13.93 4.50
CA ARG A 682 -1.03 13.17 5.08
C ARG A 682 -1.48 12.08 6.06
N PHE A 683 -2.52 12.31 6.86
CA PHE A 683 -3.08 11.28 7.73
C PHE A 683 -3.64 10.11 6.91
N LEU A 684 -4.40 10.43 5.87
CA LEU A 684 -5.05 9.43 5.03
C LEU A 684 -4.05 8.64 4.19
N GLU A 685 -3.05 9.31 3.61
CA GLU A 685 -1.94 8.66 2.89
C GLU A 685 -1.18 7.69 3.81
N ALA A 686 -0.89 8.11 5.05
CA ALA A 686 -0.19 7.29 6.01
C ALA A 686 -0.97 6.01 6.35
N ALA A 687 -2.30 6.11 6.50
CA ALA A 687 -3.16 4.94 6.69
C ALA A 687 -3.30 4.08 5.42
N GLU A 688 -3.43 4.67 4.24
CA GLU A 688 -3.51 3.94 2.96
C GLU A 688 -2.30 3.02 2.77
N ARG A 689 -1.12 3.52 3.10
CA ARG A 689 0.14 2.76 3.06
C ARG A 689 0.20 1.68 4.12
N ALA A 690 -0.13 2.03 5.36
CA ALA A 690 0.03 1.14 6.50
C ALA A 690 -1.00 0.02 6.55
N ASN A 691 -2.23 0.26 6.05
CA ASN A 691 -3.32 -0.71 6.09
C ASN A 691 -3.08 -1.95 5.23
N ARG A 692 -2.15 -1.88 4.25
CA ARG A 692 -1.70 -3.08 3.53
C ARG A 692 -1.09 -4.11 4.47
N CYS A 693 -0.36 -3.68 5.49
CA CYS A 693 0.22 -4.59 6.48
C CYS A 693 -0.88 -5.34 7.25
N TYR A 694 -2.02 -4.72 7.54
CA TYR A 694 -3.14 -5.42 8.15
C TYR A 694 -3.69 -6.53 7.24
N LEU A 695 -3.80 -6.30 5.94
CA LEU A 695 -4.29 -7.33 5.00
C LEU A 695 -3.36 -8.56 4.94
N GLU A 696 -2.08 -8.42 5.29
CA GLU A 696 -1.16 -9.56 5.44
C GLU A 696 -1.47 -10.46 6.66
N SER A 697 -2.47 -10.11 7.50
CA SER A 697 -3.03 -11.01 8.51
C SER A 697 -4.01 -12.05 7.93
N PHE A 698 -4.32 -11.93 6.63
CA PHE A 698 -5.03 -12.91 5.84
C PHE A 698 -4.05 -13.63 4.92
N LEU A 699 -4.16 -14.95 4.81
CA LEU A 699 -3.38 -15.72 3.86
C LEU A 699 -3.96 -15.58 2.45
N ASP A 700 -3.21 -16.04 1.44
CA ASP A 700 -3.59 -15.94 0.02
C ASP A 700 -4.89 -16.67 -0.35
N ASP A 701 -5.40 -17.53 0.55
CA ASP A 701 -6.69 -18.22 0.46
C ASP A 701 -7.80 -17.56 1.30
N GLY A 702 -7.56 -16.36 1.83
CA GLY A 702 -8.50 -15.59 2.64
C GLY A 702 -8.57 -16.00 4.11
N PHE A 703 -7.78 -16.99 4.55
CA PHE A 703 -7.79 -17.43 5.95
C PHE A 703 -7.32 -16.33 6.90
N CYS A 704 -8.16 -15.96 7.89
CA CYS A 704 -7.79 -15.02 8.94
C CYS A 704 -6.89 -15.69 9.98
N THR A 705 -5.60 -15.34 10.00
CA THR A 705 -4.62 -15.95 10.92
C THR A 705 -4.85 -15.63 12.40
N GLU A 706 -5.57 -14.55 12.71
CA GLU A 706 -5.97 -14.17 14.08
C GLU A 706 -7.29 -14.86 14.51
N GLY A 707 -7.89 -15.66 13.63
CA GLY A 707 -9.13 -16.40 13.84
C GLY A 707 -10.42 -15.58 13.73
N GLN A 708 -11.56 -16.28 13.84
CA GLN A 708 -12.89 -15.68 13.67
C GLN A 708 -13.17 -14.51 14.63
N GLY A 709 -12.66 -14.55 15.85
CA GLY A 709 -12.82 -13.47 16.83
C GLY A 709 -12.22 -12.14 16.33
N TYR A 710 -11.05 -12.20 15.71
CA TYR A 710 -10.37 -11.02 15.15
C TYR A 710 -10.77 -10.70 13.73
N TRP A 711 -11.36 -11.64 12.98
CA TRP A 711 -12.18 -11.28 11.82
C TRP A 711 -13.37 -10.42 12.24
N ASN A 712 -14.11 -10.82 13.28
CA ASN A 712 -15.25 -10.05 13.80
C ASN A 712 -14.87 -8.65 14.30
N TYR A 713 -13.65 -8.48 14.83
CA TYR A 713 -13.16 -7.21 15.37
C TYR A 713 -12.31 -6.43 14.37
N GLY A 714 -11.13 -6.94 14.00
CA GLY A 714 -10.16 -6.26 13.14
C GLY A 714 -10.71 -5.97 11.75
N PHE A 715 -11.35 -6.97 11.10
CA PHE A 715 -11.86 -6.77 9.74
C PHE A 715 -13.07 -5.84 9.74
N ASN A 716 -13.84 -5.86 10.82
CA ASN A 716 -14.92 -4.92 11.03
C ASN A 716 -14.43 -3.46 11.13
N GLN A 717 -13.31 -3.21 11.81
CA GLN A 717 -12.67 -1.88 11.85
C GLN A 717 -12.14 -1.50 10.47
N PHE A 718 -11.52 -2.44 9.76
CA PHE A 718 -11.01 -2.20 8.42
C PHE A 718 -12.13 -1.81 7.43
N LEU A 719 -13.25 -2.54 7.40
CA LEU A 719 -14.39 -2.22 6.54
C LEU A 719 -15.02 -0.88 6.91
N ASP A 720 -15.06 -0.53 8.19
CA ASP A 720 -15.52 0.80 8.62
C ASP A 720 -14.62 1.88 8.04
N ASN A 721 -13.29 1.72 8.12
CA ASN A 721 -12.34 2.66 7.51
C ASN A 721 -12.56 2.82 6.00
N VAL A 722 -12.78 1.72 5.28
CA VAL A 722 -13.09 1.77 3.84
C VAL A 722 -14.32 2.63 3.57
N ILE A 723 -15.42 2.38 4.29
CA ILE A 723 -16.67 3.13 4.13
C ILE A 723 -16.45 4.63 4.42
N GLN A 724 -15.76 4.93 5.51
CA GLN A 724 -15.53 6.30 5.96
C GLN A 724 -14.62 7.05 4.99
N PHE A 725 -13.53 6.45 4.52
CA PHE A 725 -12.59 7.10 3.62
C PHE A 725 -13.14 7.28 2.20
N ARG A 726 -13.97 6.34 1.72
CA ARG A 726 -14.77 6.57 0.50
C ARG A 726 -15.66 7.80 0.65
N ALA A 727 -16.33 7.97 1.79
CA ALA A 727 -17.19 9.13 2.03
C ALA A 727 -16.41 10.45 2.05
N PHE A 728 -15.24 10.50 2.70
CA PHE A 728 -14.40 11.71 2.75
C PHE A 728 -13.79 12.11 1.42
N THR A 729 -13.53 11.14 0.53
CA THR A 729 -12.77 11.37 -0.71
C THR A 729 -13.60 11.21 -1.98
N GLY A 730 -14.91 10.98 -1.87
CA GLY A 730 -15.74 10.62 -3.03
C GLY A 730 -15.28 9.33 -3.72
N GLY A 731 -14.75 8.37 -2.96
CA GLY A 731 -14.29 7.07 -3.44
C GLY A 731 -12.86 7.02 -3.99
N GLN A 732 -12.09 8.12 -3.94
CA GLN A 732 -10.75 8.19 -4.52
C GLN A 732 -9.66 7.53 -3.64
N VAL A 733 -9.97 7.30 -2.36
CA VAL A 733 -9.20 6.43 -1.47
C VAL A 733 -10.09 5.26 -1.07
N ASP A 734 -9.73 4.06 -1.54
CA ASP A 734 -10.52 2.85 -1.35
C ASP A 734 -9.63 1.63 -1.15
N PHE A 735 -9.54 1.14 0.09
CA PHE A 735 -8.70 -0.02 0.41
C PHE A 735 -9.33 -1.35 0.00
N ALA A 736 -10.62 -1.37 -0.34
CA ALA A 736 -11.28 -2.58 -0.81
C ALA A 736 -10.89 -2.97 -2.25
N LEU A 737 -10.13 -2.11 -2.94
CA LEU A 737 -9.52 -2.44 -4.23
C LEU A 737 -8.41 -3.50 -4.11
N ASP A 738 -7.90 -3.75 -2.90
CA ASP A 738 -6.96 -4.83 -2.67
C ASP A 738 -7.67 -6.20 -2.77
N PRO A 739 -7.21 -7.12 -3.64
CA PRO A 739 -7.85 -8.42 -3.85
C PRO A 739 -7.99 -9.26 -2.58
N VAL A 740 -7.06 -9.12 -1.62
CA VAL A 740 -7.10 -9.86 -0.34
C VAL A 740 -8.34 -9.48 0.46
N CYS A 741 -8.81 -8.24 0.36
CA CYS A 741 -10.00 -7.79 1.08
C CYS A 741 -11.26 -8.57 0.66
N ARG A 742 -11.40 -8.90 -0.63
CA ARG A 742 -12.50 -9.73 -1.12
C ARG A 742 -12.41 -11.15 -0.59
N LEU A 743 -11.21 -11.75 -0.58
CA LEU A 743 -10.98 -13.08 -0.01
C LEU A 743 -11.28 -13.11 1.49
N ALA A 744 -10.85 -12.09 2.23
CA ALA A 744 -11.18 -11.91 3.64
C ALA A 744 -12.69 -11.81 3.88
N MET A 745 -13.44 -11.20 2.96
CA MET A 745 -14.91 -11.13 3.03
C MET A 745 -15.57 -12.51 2.83
N GLU A 746 -14.97 -13.39 2.03
CA GLU A 746 -15.46 -14.76 1.78
C GLU A 746 -15.13 -15.73 2.92
N TYR A 747 -14.21 -15.37 3.83
CA TYR A 747 -13.74 -16.21 4.92
C TYR A 747 -14.85 -16.98 5.68
N PRO A 748 -15.96 -16.36 6.14
CA PRO A 748 -16.98 -17.10 6.89
C PRO A 748 -17.69 -18.17 6.07
N LYS A 749 -17.85 -17.99 4.76
CA LYS A 749 -18.46 -18.99 3.87
C LYS A 749 -17.68 -20.31 3.90
N HIS A 750 -16.36 -20.21 3.95
CA HIS A 750 -15.44 -21.34 3.92
C HIS A 750 -15.09 -21.86 5.32
N TYR A 751 -15.07 -20.98 6.33
CA TYR A 751 -14.60 -21.32 7.67
C TYR A 751 -15.68 -21.82 8.63
N LEU A 752 -16.93 -21.38 8.47
CA LEU A 752 -18.00 -21.74 9.42
C LEU A 752 -18.36 -23.22 9.31
N ILE A 753 -18.30 -23.92 10.43
CA ILE A 753 -18.59 -25.35 10.49
C ILE A 753 -20.10 -25.66 10.47
N ALA A 754 -20.92 -24.71 10.92
CA ALA A 754 -22.37 -24.70 10.75
C ALA A 754 -22.86 -23.25 10.64
N PRO A 755 -24.10 -22.99 10.18
CA PRO A 755 -24.64 -21.63 10.11
C PRO A 755 -24.48 -20.88 11.44
N GLY A 756 -23.70 -19.79 11.42
CA GLY A 756 -23.43 -18.95 12.59
C GLY A 756 -22.38 -19.49 13.58
N ILE A 757 -21.84 -20.69 13.35
CA ILE A 757 -20.92 -21.38 14.27
C ILE A 757 -19.56 -21.54 13.61
N SER A 758 -18.51 -21.06 14.27
CA SER A 758 -17.12 -21.21 13.84
C SER A 758 -16.36 -22.19 14.73
N PRO A 759 -15.29 -22.82 14.20
CA PRO A 759 -14.24 -23.37 15.06
C PRO A 759 -13.66 -22.29 15.99
N ARG A 760 -13.16 -22.71 17.15
CA ARG A 760 -12.62 -21.85 18.22
C ARG A 760 -11.13 -21.57 18.12
N PHE A 761 -10.45 -22.01 17.06
CA PHE A 761 -9.02 -21.73 16.88
C PHE A 761 -8.68 -20.25 17.09
N ALA A 762 -7.51 -20.01 17.71
CA ALA A 762 -7.05 -18.70 18.18
C ALA A 762 -7.99 -18.06 19.24
N ASP A 763 -7.86 -16.76 19.51
CA ASP A 763 -8.65 -16.03 20.50
C ASP A 763 -10.14 -15.83 20.06
N SER A 764 -10.92 -16.91 19.94
CA SER A 764 -12.30 -16.95 19.40
C SER A 764 -13.34 -17.57 20.35
N SER A 765 -14.63 -17.29 20.12
CA SER A 765 -15.78 -17.75 20.93
C SER A 765 -16.89 -18.49 20.15
N SER A 766 -16.59 -19.04 18.96
CA SER A 766 -17.52 -19.77 18.06
C SER A 766 -18.61 -18.97 17.35
N SER A 767 -18.51 -17.64 17.23
CA SER A 767 -19.57 -16.83 16.64
C SER A 767 -19.11 -15.96 15.47
N ILE A 768 -20.02 -15.68 14.54
CA ILE A 768 -19.86 -14.66 13.49
C ILE A 768 -20.51 -13.34 13.91
N SER A 769 -19.87 -12.23 13.55
CA SER A 769 -20.48 -10.90 13.61
C SER A 769 -21.18 -10.56 12.28
N TRP A 770 -22.51 -10.61 12.29
CA TRP A 770 -23.33 -10.19 11.13
C TRP A 770 -23.20 -8.71 10.77
N ASN A 771 -22.66 -7.87 11.67
CA ASN A 771 -22.32 -6.49 11.35
C ASN A 771 -21.23 -6.39 10.29
N VAL A 772 -20.27 -7.32 10.30
CA VAL A 772 -19.20 -7.37 9.28
C VAL A 772 -19.81 -7.72 7.93
N MET A 773 -20.71 -8.70 7.87
CA MET A 773 -21.43 -9.07 6.66
C MET A 773 -22.22 -7.89 6.08
N ARG A 774 -23.00 -7.19 6.92
CA ARG A 774 -23.77 -6.00 6.50
C ARG A 774 -22.88 -4.86 5.99
N ARG A 775 -21.74 -4.60 6.64
CA ARG A 775 -20.77 -3.60 6.18
C ARG A 775 -20.12 -4.03 4.87
N GLY A 776 -19.74 -5.30 4.76
CA GLY A 776 -19.19 -5.89 3.54
C GLY A 776 -20.09 -5.70 2.33
N CYS A 777 -21.41 -5.86 2.49
CA CYS A 777 -22.39 -5.62 1.41
C CYS A 777 -22.42 -4.16 0.93
N LYS A 778 -22.09 -3.18 1.80
CA LYS A 778 -21.96 -1.78 1.40
C LYS A 778 -20.65 -1.51 0.64
N VAL A 779 -19.64 -2.33 0.86
CA VAL A 779 -18.32 -2.19 0.26
C VAL A 779 -18.24 -2.93 -1.09
N PHE A 780 -18.81 -4.13 -1.14
CA PHE A 780 -18.74 -5.07 -2.26
C PHE A 780 -20.14 -5.38 -2.82
N PRO A 781 -20.53 -4.76 -3.95
CA PRO A 781 -21.75 -5.14 -4.66
C PRO A 781 -21.78 -6.63 -4.99
N GLY A 782 -22.92 -7.29 -4.76
CA GLY A 782 -23.13 -8.72 -5.04
C GLY A 782 -22.88 -9.66 -3.86
N PHE A 783 -22.39 -9.16 -2.72
CA PHE A 783 -22.37 -9.95 -1.48
C PHE A 783 -23.74 -9.94 -0.78
N SER A 784 -24.05 -11.02 -0.07
CA SER A 784 -25.23 -11.14 0.78
C SER A 784 -24.84 -11.02 2.25
N ASP A 785 -25.71 -10.40 3.05
CA ASP A 785 -25.58 -10.40 4.51
C ASP A 785 -26.04 -11.71 5.15
N LYS A 786 -26.44 -12.67 4.32
CA LYS A 786 -26.74 -14.06 4.66
C LYS A 786 -25.72 -14.99 4.02
N LEU A 787 -25.46 -16.10 4.70
CA LEU A 787 -24.61 -17.16 4.16
C LEU A 787 -25.42 -18.10 3.26
N PRO A 788 -24.79 -18.72 2.25
CA PRO A 788 -25.43 -19.76 1.45
C PRO A 788 -25.83 -20.94 2.35
N SER A 789 -27.02 -21.50 2.07
CA SER A 789 -27.56 -22.68 2.73
C SER A 789 -28.04 -23.68 1.68
N PRO A 790 -27.62 -24.97 1.75
CA PRO A 790 -26.65 -25.50 2.69
C PRO A 790 -25.21 -25.03 2.39
N LEU A 791 -24.34 -25.05 3.41
CA LEU A 791 -22.89 -24.87 3.21
C LEU A 791 -22.31 -26.13 2.53
N PRO A 792 -21.18 -26.02 1.81
CA PRO A 792 -20.52 -27.18 1.20
C PRO A 792 -20.21 -28.28 2.23
N GLU A 793 -20.16 -29.54 1.79
CA GLU A 793 -19.80 -30.67 2.66
C GLU A 793 -18.39 -30.54 3.26
N ARG A 794 -17.49 -29.87 2.53
CA ARG A 794 -16.12 -29.60 2.97
C ARG A 794 -15.61 -28.26 2.46
N ASP A 795 -14.70 -27.67 3.21
CA ASP A 795 -13.84 -26.57 2.77
C ASP A 795 -12.41 -26.79 3.30
N PHE A 796 -11.40 -26.44 2.51
CA PHE A 796 -10.00 -26.60 2.91
C PHE A 796 -9.19 -25.35 2.57
N PHE A 797 -8.52 -24.78 3.57
CA PHE A 797 -7.56 -23.67 3.46
C PHE A 797 -6.15 -24.25 3.37
N PRO A 798 -5.53 -24.34 2.17
CA PRO A 798 -4.23 -24.99 2.01
C PRO A 798 -3.09 -24.24 2.71
N ALA A 799 -3.16 -22.90 2.78
CA ALA A 799 -2.09 -22.10 3.36
C ALA A 799 -2.09 -22.24 4.89
N ALA A 800 -3.27 -22.24 5.51
CA ALA A 800 -3.44 -22.45 6.96
C ALA A 800 -3.44 -23.94 7.36
N GLN A 801 -3.60 -24.84 6.39
CA GLN A 801 -3.83 -26.27 6.60
C GLN A 801 -5.07 -26.55 7.48
N VAL A 802 -6.17 -25.83 7.24
CA VAL A 802 -7.42 -25.99 8.00
C VAL A 802 -8.48 -26.65 7.13
N LEU A 803 -9.03 -27.77 7.60
CA LEU A 803 -10.10 -28.53 6.95
C LEU A 803 -11.39 -28.40 7.76
N ILE A 804 -12.48 -28.01 7.11
CA ILE A 804 -13.83 -27.99 7.67
C ILE A 804 -14.62 -29.14 7.06
N CYS A 805 -15.23 -29.97 7.89
CA CYS A 805 -16.03 -31.14 7.53
C CYS A 805 -17.45 -30.99 8.07
N ARG A 806 -18.45 -31.01 7.20
CA ARG A 806 -19.89 -30.88 7.53
C ARG A 806 -20.63 -32.06 6.93
N PRO A 807 -21.64 -32.68 7.57
CA PRO A 807 -22.35 -33.84 7.02
C PRO A 807 -22.88 -33.55 5.61
N GLY A 808 -23.23 -34.59 4.84
CA GLY A 808 -23.79 -34.48 3.49
C GLY A 808 -25.15 -33.77 3.46
N GLU A 809 -26.20 -34.37 2.88
CA GLU A 809 -27.55 -33.79 2.97
C GLU A 809 -27.92 -33.38 4.41
N GLU A 810 -28.65 -32.26 4.56
CA GLU A 810 -29.03 -31.70 5.86
C GLU A 810 -29.78 -32.74 6.71
N GLY A 811 -29.09 -33.33 7.69
CA GLY A 811 -29.75 -34.05 8.80
C GLY A 811 -29.34 -35.50 9.08
N ALA A 812 -28.36 -36.10 8.38
CA ALA A 812 -28.10 -37.54 8.57
C ALA A 812 -27.50 -37.92 9.95
N THR A 813 -26.62 -37.10 10.53
CA THR A 813 -25.94 -37.41 11.82
C THR A 813 -25.70 -36.19 12.71
N GLY A 814 -25.71 -34.98 12.16
CA GLY A 814 -25.48 -33.75 12.93
C GLY A 814 -24.02 -33.51 13.35
N LEU A 815 -23.14 -34.51 13.22
CA LEU A 815 -21.72 -34.45 13.61
C LEU A 815 -20.89 -33.72 12.56
N ARG A 816 -20.10 -32.74 12.99
CA ARG A 816 -19.24 -31.87 12.18
C ARG A 816 -17.86 -31.79 12.81
N ALA A 817 -16.83 -31.58 12.01
CA ALA A 817 -15.47 -31.42 12.52
C ALA A 817 -14.69 -30.30 11.82
N ALA A 818 -13.73 -29.72 12.52
CA ALA A 818 -12.68 -28.89 11.95
C ALA A 818 -11.33 -29.41 12.40
N PHE A 819 -10.37 -29.49 11.49
CA PHE A 819 -9.01 -29.97 11.74
C PHE A 819 -8.00 -28.92 11.33
N MET A 820 -6.97 -28.69 12.15
CA MET A 820 -5.95 -27.69 11.90
C MET A 820 -4.55 -28.32 11.90
N GLY A 821 -3.82 -28.17 10.79
CA GLY A 821 -2.37 -28.30 10.77
C GLY A 821 -1.73 -27.08 11.44
N GLY A 822 -1.98 -25.87 10.91
CA GLY A 822 -1.70 -24.61 11.58
C GLY A 822 -0.23 -24.25 11.78
N ALA A 823 0.00 -23.12 12.46
CA ALA A 823 1.33 -22.65 12.83
C ALA A 823 1.34 -21.72 14.05
N ASN A 824 2.33 -21.92 14.93
CA ASN A 824 2.49 -21.19 16.18
C ASN A 824 3.30 -19.89 16.01
N MET A 825 2.88 -18.99 15.13
CA MET A 825 3.66 -17.79 14.77
C MET A 825 2.83 -16.52 14.55
N TYR A 826 1.51 -16.63 14.55
CA TYR A 826 0.62 -15.51 14.21
C TYR A 826 0.23 -14.67 15.43
N SER A 827 -0.32 -13.49 15.20
CA SER A 827 -0.93 -12.69 16.27
C SER A 827 -2.17 -13.40 16.79
N HIS A 828 -2.44 -13.31 18.10
CA HIS A 828 -3.60 -13.96 18.76
C HIS A 828 -3.69 -15.49 18.63
N ASN A 829 -2.64 -16.14 18.13
CA ASN A 829 -2.57 -17.59 18.04
C ASN A 829 -2.38 -18.24 19.42
N HIS A 830 -2.59 -19.56 19.44
CA HIS A 830 -2.26 -20.45 20.55
C HIS A 830 -1.11 -21.37 20.15
N ASN A 831 -0.63 -22.21 21.07
CA ASN A 831 0.34 -23.27 20.77
C ASN A 831 -0.39 -24.59 20.49
N ASP A 832 -1.11 -24.62 19.37
CA ASP A 832 -2.20 -25.56 19.06
C ASP A 832 -2.06 -26.25 17.68
N VAL A 833 -0.85 -26.33 17.13
CA VAL A 833 -0.57 -27.07 15.87
C VAL A 833 -1.08 -28.51 15.99
N GLY A 834 -1.98 -28.91 15.08
CA GLY A 834 -2.67 -30.19 15.17
C GLY A 834 -3.98 -30.18 15.95
N SER A 835 -4.55 -29.02 16.32
CA SER A 835 -5.82 -28.92 17.05
C SER A 835 -7.03 -29.29 16.18
N TYR A 836 -8.18 -29.47 16.84
CA TYR A 836 -9.45 -29.79 16.20
C TYR A 836 -10.64 -29.27 17.00
N ASP A 837 -11.81 -29.24 16.38
CA ASP A 837 -13.11 -28.94 17.01
C ASP A 837 -14.19 -29.90 16.50
N ILE A 838 -15.02 -30.42 17.40
CA ILE A 838 -16.11 -31.38 17.13
C ILE A 838 -17.44 -30.80 17.59
N ILE A 839 -18.41 -30.73 16.68
CA ILE A 839 -19.73 -30.16 16.92
C ILE A 839 -20.82 -31.17 16.54
N LEU A 840 -21.84 -31.30 17.40
CA LEU A 840 -23.02 -32.13 17.20
C LEU A 840 -24.27 -31.25 17.24
N ASP A 841 -24.99 -31.15 16.13
CA ASP A 841 -26.22 -30.34 16.01
C ASP A 841 -26.07 -28.89 16.48
N GLY A 842 -24.93 -28.27 16.15
CA GLY A 842 -24.61 -26.90 16.55
C GLY A 842 -24.14 -26.75 18.00
N VAL A 843 -24.05 -27.84 18.76
CA VAL A 843 -23.46 -27.85 20.10
C VAL A 843 -22.03 -28.36 20.02
N ARG A 844 -21.10 -27.60 20.60
CA ARG A 844 -19.70 -28.00 20.70
C ARG A 844 -19.55 -29.13 21.72
N MET A 845 -18.88 -30.21 21.33
CA MET A 845 -18.71 -31.41 22.15
C MET A 845 -17.28 -31.58 22.63
N ALA A 846 -16.29 -31.35 21.77
CA ALA A 846 -14.88 -31.48 22.09
C ALA A 846 -13.99 -30.61 21.20
N GLY A 847 -12.76 -30.33 21.63
CA GLY A 847 -11.73 -29.67 20.83
C GLY A 847 -11.10 -28.44 21.49
N ASP A 848 -10.70 -27.46 20.68
CA ASP A 848 -10.04 -26.23 21.10
C ASP A 848 -10.85 -25.33 22.08
N ALA A 849 -10.24 -24.99 23.22
CA ALA A 849 -10.90 -24.17 24.24
C ALA A 849 -11.24 -22.75 23.75
N GLY A 850 -10.51 -22.24 22.74
CA GLY A 850 -10.63 -20.89 22.23
C GLY A 850 -10.13 -19.82 23.20
N GLY A 851 -10.65 -18.61 23.07
CA GLY A 851 -10.15 -17.48 23.83
C GLY A 851 -10.43 -17.56 25.34
N MET A 852 -9.71 -16.75 26.10
CA MET A 852 -9.85 -16.61 27.57
C MET A 852 -10.04 -15.17 28.04
N PRO A 853 -10.42 -14.97 29.33
CA PRO A 853 -10.36 -13.66 29.95
C PRO A 853 -8.93 -13.09 29.86
N TYR A 854 -8.79 -11.93 29.19
CA TYR A 854 -7.49 -11.30 29.06
C TYR A 854 -6.90 -10.89 30.42
N THR A 855 -5.61 -11.16 30.57
CA THR A 855 -4.76 -10.64 31.65
C THR A 855 -3.63 -9.82 31.05
N ARG A 856 -3.00 -8.98 31.87
CA ARG A 856 -1.86 -8.17 31.44
C ARG A 856 -0.74 -9.01 30.86
N ASP A 857 -0.50 -10.20 31.39
CA ASP A 857 0.65 -11.03 31.01
C ASP A 857 0.45 -11.69 29.62
N MET A 858 -0.78 -11.77 29.12
CA MET A 858 -1.14 -12.35 27.81
C MET A 858 -0.61 -11.59 26.59
N PHE A 859 -0.28 -10.31 26.77
CA PHE A 859 0.25 -9.45 25.70
C PHE A 859 1.78 -9.28 25.80
N GLY A 860 2.44 -10.24 26.44
CA GLY A 860 3.90 -10.24 26.63
C GLY A 860 4.48 -11.64 26.47
N LYS A 861 5.77 -11.76 26.82
CA LYS A 861 6.53 -13.03 26.75
C LYS A 861 5.93 -14.17 27.59
N ASP A 862 5.09 -13.82 28.56
CA ASP A 862 4.47 -14.75 29.50
C ASP A 862 3.11 -15.31 29.01
N ARG A 863 2.69 -14.97 27.78
CA ARG A 863 1.42 -15.43 27.17
C ARG A 863 1.18 -16.93 27.35
N TYR A 864 2.17 -17.74 27.01
CA TYR A 864 2.06 -19.20 27.04
C TYR A 864 2.32 -19.84 28.42
N LYS A 865 2.42 -19.04 29.49
CA LYS A 865 2.31 -19.55 30.86
C LYS A 865 0.86 -19.85 31.26
N CYS A 866 -0.10 -19.23 30.56
CA CYS A 866 -1.50 -19.62 30.70
C CYS A 866 -1.70 -20.99 30.06
N ARG A 867 -2.22 -21.94 30.84
CA ARG A 867 -2.41 -23.32 30.38
C ARG A 867 -3.44 -23.41 29.27
N LEU A 868 -4.31 -22.43 29.09
CA LEU A 868 -5.29 -22.42 27.99
C LEU A 868 -4.73 -21.89 26.66
N LEU A 869 -3.60 -21.16 26.64
CA LEU A 869 -2.94 -20.71 25.40
C LEU A 869 -1.77 -21.63 25.02
N SER A 870 -1.22 -22.34 26.00
CA SER A 870 -0.17 -23.33 25.82
C SER A 870 -0.77 -24.65 25.32
N SER A 871 0.06 -25.53 24.76
CA SER A 871 -0.39 -26.83 24.22
C SER A 871 -1.16 -27.67 25.22
N TYR A 872 -0.93 -27.46 26.51
CA TYR A 872 -1.67 -28.09 27.60
C TYR A 872 -3.20 -27.86 27.53
N GLY A 873 -3.63 -26.72 27.02
CA GLY A 873 -5.05 -26.33 26.91
C GLY A 873 -5.74 -26.82 25.65
N HIS A 874 -4.99 -27.43 24.74
CA HIS A 874 -5.46 -27.85 23.42
C HIS A 874 -5.47 -29.38 23.33
N PRO A 875 -6.26 -29.95 22.40
CA PRO A 875 -6.36 -31.39 22.23
C PRO A 875 -5.15 -31.96 21.47
N VAL A 876 -3.93 -31.57 21.84
CA VAL A 876 -2.64 -31.97 21.22
C VAL A 876 -1.77 -32.74 22.22
N PRO A 877 -0.85 -33.62 21.76
CA PRO A 877 -0.08 -34.47 22.67
C PRO A 877 0.88 -33.70 23.58
N LEU A 878 1.17 -34.24 24.75
CA LEU A 878 2.27 -33.83 25.63
C LEU A 878 3.25 -35.00 25.76
N ILE A 879 4.45 -34.86 25.20
CA ILE A 879 5.42 -35.98 25.10
C ILE A 879 6.65 -35.65 25.95
N GLY A 880 6.91 -36.46 26.98
CA GLY A 880 8.03 -36.23 27.90
C GLY A 880 7.95 -34.90 28.67
N GLY A 881 6.75 -34.36 28.84
CA GLY A 881 6.54 -33.02 29.42
C GLY A 881 6.88 -31.86 28.49
N VAL A 882 7.15 -32.11 27.21
CA VAL A 882 7.47 -31.08 26.21
C VAL A 882 6.20 -30.58 25.53
N GLU A 883 5.89 -29.30 25.73
CA GLU A 883 4.84 -28.56 25.01
C GLU A 883 5.35 -27.99 23.68
N GLN A 884 4.43 -27.58 22.80
CA GLN A 884 4.81 -26.87 21.58
C GLN A 884 5.31 -25.47 21.92
N ALA A 885 6.13 -24.91 21.03
CA ALA A 885 6.68 -23.57 21.16
C ALA A 885 6.09 -22.59 20.13
N PHE A 886 6.11 -21.31 20.50
CA PHE A 886 5.86 -20.20 19.59
C PHE A 886 7.13 -19.84 18.81
N GLY A 887 6.99 -19.51 17.53
CA GLY A 887 8.06 -18.98 16.71
C GLY A 887 7.97 -19.37 15.23
N GLU A 888 8.80 -18.72 14.42
CA GLU A 888 8.92 -19.05 13.01
C GLU A 888 9.36 -20.51 12.82
N GLY A 889 8.75 -21.20 11.86
CA GLY A 889 9.00 -22.62 11.60
C GLY A 889 8.26 -23.60 12.52
N ARG A 890 7.57 -23.12 13.57
CA ARG A 890 6.72 -23.95 14.45
C ARG A 890 5.37 -24.22 13.78
N LYS A 891 5.38 -25.04 12.73
CA LYS A 891 4.19 -25.33 11.89
C LYS A 891 4.10 -26.80 11.51
N ALA A 892 2.90 -27.29 11.27
CA ALA A 892 2.71 -28.65 10.76
C ALA A 892 3.27 -28.79 9.33
N LYS A 893 3.74 -30.00 9.00
CA LYS A 893 3.99 -30.41 7.61
C LYS A 893 2.86 -31.34 7.15
N LEU A 894 2.17 -30.95 6.09
CA LEU A 894 1.18 -31.80 5.44
C LEU A 894 1.88 -33.02 4.81
N LEU A 895 1.55 -34.22 5.28
CA LEU A 895 2.09 -35.47 4.75
C LEU A 895 1.19 -36.08 3.65
N GLY A 896 -0.12 -35.90 3.77
CA GLY A 896 -1.08 -36.43 2.81
C GLY A 896 -2.50 -36.01 3.12
N LYS A 897 -3.37 -36.09 2.10
CA LYS A 897 -4.82 -35.88 2.23
C LYS A 897 -5.58 -36.71 1.19
N ARG A 898 -6.77 -37.17 1.55
CA ARG A 898 -7.70 -37.88 0.67
C ARG A 898 -9.11 -37.44 1.00
N PHE A 899 -9.80 -36.82 0.04
CA PHE A 899 -11.16 -36.30 0.20
C PHE A 899 -12.10 -37.00 -0.78
N SER A 900 -13.19 -37.60 -0.28
CA SER A 900 -14.26 -38.23 -1.07
C SER A 900 -15.64 -37.77 -0.58
N ALA A 901 -16.72 -38.23 -1.21
CA ALA A 901 -18.06 -37.92 -0.72
C ALA A 901 -18.31 -38.57 0.66
N GLU A 902 -17.77 -39.77 0.88
CA GLU A 902 -18.00 -40.59 2.07
C GLU A 902 -17.04 -40.25 3.22
N GLU A 903 -15.84 -39.75 2.91
CA GLU A 903 -14.77 -39.61 3.89
C GLU A 903 -13.80 -38.47 3.57
N ASP A 904 -13.32 -37.82 4.62
CA ASP A 904 -12.19 -36.90 4.56
C ASP A 904 -11.06 -37.35 5.48
N GLU A 905 -9.87 -37.56 4.91
CA GLU A 905 -8.65 -37.91 5.64
C GLU A 905 -7.55 -36.87 5.39
N ILE A 906 -6.85 -36.45 6.44
CA ILE A 906 -5.70 -35.55 6.35
C ILE A 906 -4.66 -35.89 7.41
N THR A 907 -3.38 -35.91 7.03
CA THR A 907 -2.27 -36.33 7.87
C THR A 907 -1.20 -35.24 7.96
N PHE A 908 -0.78 -34.94 9.18
CA PHE A 908 0.24 -33.95 9.49
C PHE A 908 1.38 -34.54 10.31
N ASP A 909 2.60 -34.09 10.03
CA ASP A 909 3.72 -34.16 10.96
C ASP A 909 3.72 -32.90 11.84
N LEU A 910 3.51 -33.11 13.14
CA LEU A 910 3.46 -32.07 14.17
C LEU A 910 4.83 -31.82 14.80
N SER A 911 5.82 -32.67 14.54
CA SER A 911 7.15 -32.62 15.19
C SER A 911 7.81 -31.24 15.15
N PRO A 912 7.74 -30.44 14.07
CA PRO A 912 8.36 -29.11 14.05
C PRO A 912 7.82 -28.14 15.12
N ALA A 913 6.59 -28.34 15.61
CA ALA A 913 6.02 -27.53 16.67
C ALA A 913 6.61 -27.85 18.06
N TYR A 914 7.16 -29.06 18.25
CA TYR A 914 7.72 -29.54 19.51
C TYR A 914 9.26 -29.39 19.53
N PRO A 915 9.82 -28.55 20.41
CA PRO A 915 11.27 -28.41 20.53
C PRO A 915 11.96 -29.74 20.85
N GLY A 916 13.03 -30.07 20.10
CA GLY A 916 13.84 -31.28 20.34
C GLY A 916 13.37 -32.55 19.62
N PHE A 917 12.24 -32.51 18.91
CA PHE A 917 11.76 -33.65 18.12
C PHE A 917 12.24 -33.57 16.67
N LYS A 918 12.57 -34.73 16.09
CA LYS A 918 12.91 -34.87 14.67
C LYS A 918 11.64 -34.94 13.83
N ASP A 919 11.73 -34.54 12.56
CA ASP A 919 10.62 -34.68 11.60
C ASP A 919 10.09 -36.12 11.57
N GLY A 920 8.76 -36.26 11.55
CA GLY A 920 8.04 -37.53 11.54
C GLY A 920 7.97 -38.25 12.90
N ALA A 921 8.45 -37.64 13.99
CA ALA A 921 8.36 -38.21 15.34
C ALA A 921 6.94 -38.14 15.91
N ILE A 922 6.14 -37.14 15.54
CA ILE A 922 4.77 -36.94 16.01
C ILE A 922 3.88 -36.76 14.80
N VAL A 923 3.19 -37.82 14.38
CA VAL A 923 2.30 -37.82 13.21
C VAL A 923 0.86 -37.95 13.66
N ARG A 924 0.00 -37.01 13.23
CA ARG A 924 -1.43 -37.04 13.49
C ARG A 924 -2.20 -37.21 12.19
N THR A 925 -3.14 -38.16 12.19
CA THR A 925 -4.11 -38.35 11.10
C THR A 925 -5.51 -38.06 11.61
N PHE A 926 -6.22 -37.20 10.90
CA PHE A 926 -7.64 -36.96 11.09
C PHE A 926 -8.43 -37.68 10.01
N ARG A 927 -9.53 -38.33 10.41
CA ARG A 927 -10.46 -38.99 9.52
C ARG A 927 -11.89 -38.62 9.92
N TYR A 928 -12.64 -38.02 9.02
CA TYR A 928 -14.06 -37.74 9.16
C TYR A 928 -14.82 -38.74 8.28
N ASP A 929 -15.54 -39.66 8.90
CA ASP A 929 -16.42 -40.63 8.24
C ASP A 929 -17.83 -40.05 8.17
N ARG A 930 -18.19 -39.56 6.97
CA ARG A 930 -19.46 -38.90 6.71
C ARG A 930 -20.61 -39.89 6.74
N ALA A 931 -20.40 -41.08 6.19
CA ALA A 931 -21.41 -42.13 6.11
C ALA A 931 -21.71 -42.75 7.47
N GLY A 932 -20.66 -43.05 8.25
CA GLY A 932 -20.77 -43.66 9.58
C GLY A 932 -21.02 -42.67 10.73
N GLY A 933 -20.94 -41.35 10.48
CA GLY A 933 -21.17 -40.33 11.50
C GLY A 933 -20.11 -40.37 12.61
N ALA A 934 -18.84 -40.48 12.23
CA ALA A 934 -17.74 -40.62 13.17
C ALA A 934 -16.53 -39.75 12.80
N VAL A 935 -15.78 -39.35 13.83
CA VAL A 935 -14.48 -38.68 13.68
C VAL A 935 -13.43 -39.54 14.37
N THR A 936 -12.37 -39.88 13.66
CA THR A 936 -11.24 -40.63 14.21
C THR A 936 -9.97 -39.79 14.13
N ILE A 937 -9.25 -39.71 15.24
CA ILE A 937 -7.97 -39.02 15.37
C ILE A 937 -6.95 -40.06 15.78
N THR A 938 -5.92 -40.23 14.96
CA THR A 938 -4.84 -41.18 15.20
C THR A 938 -3.55 -40.42 15.43
N ASP A 939 -2.99 -40.51 16.62
CA ASP A 939 -1.67 -40.01 16.96
C ASP A 939 -0.67 -41.17 16.94
N ALA A 940 0.36 -41.06 16.10
CA ALA A 940 1.49 -41.97 16.06
C ALA A 940 2.75 -41.23 16.53
N VAL A 941 3.29 -41.66 17.66
CA VAL A 941 4.46 -41.01 18.29
C VAL A 941 5.63 -41.98 18.35
N ARG A 942 6.77 -41.50 17.87
CA ARG A 942 8.08 -42.16 17.92
C ARG A 942 9.05 -41.30 18.73
N SER A 943 9.71 -41.92 19.70
CA SER A 943 10.70 -41.25 20.55
C SER A 943 12.00 -42.06 20.62
N ASP A 944 13.14 -41.39 20.51
CA ASP A 944 14.47 -42.00 20.63
C ASP A 944 14.72 -42.54 22.04
N ALA A 945 14.08 -41.95 23.05
CA ALA A 945 14.14 -42.38 24.44
C ALA A 945 12.73 -42.70 24.98
N PRO A 946 12.60 -43.69 25.87
CA PRO A 946 11.33 -43.94 26.53
C PRO A 946 10.84 -42.65 27.27
N ALA A 947 9.58 -42.24 27.08
CA ALA A 947 8.97 -41.06 27.73
C ALA A 947 7.52 -41.28 28.17
N THR A 948 7.05 -40.54 29.19
CA THR A 948 5.62 -40.44 29.54
C THR A 948 4.90 -39.62 28.47
N MET A 949 3.70 -40.05 28.07
CA MET A 949 2.93 -39.40 27.00
C MET A 949 1.49 -39.18 27.44
N GLU A 950 0.94 -38.00 27.12
CA GLU A 950 -0.46 -37.68 27.36
C GLU A 950 -1.17 -37.27 26.06
N PHE A 951 -2.38 -37.79 25.88
CA PHE A 951 -3.24 -37.53 24.73
C PHE A 951 -4.60 -37.01 25.21
N PRO A 952 -4.83 -35.69 25.17
CA PRO A 952 -6.02 -35.08 25.73
C PRO A 952 -7.20 -35.00 24.75
N VAL A 953 -8.39 -35.21 25.30
CA VAL A 953 -9.67 -34.73 24.75
C VAL A 953 -10.12 -33.54 25.60
N MET A 954 -10.30 -32.40 24.95
CA MET A 954 -10.69 -31.14 25.58
C MET A 954 -12.20 -30.91 25.41
N THR A 955 -12.91 -30.49 26.45
CA THR A 955 -14.36 -30.21 26.39
C THR A 955 -14.78 -29.16 27.44
N ASP A 956 -15.87 -28.43 27.18
CA ASP A 956 -16.58 -27.61 28.18
C ASP A 956 -17.79 -28.36 28.79
N GLY A 957 -18.09 -29.56 28.29
CA GLY A 957 -19.17 -30.43 28.75
C GLY A 957 -18.79 -31.35 29.92
N LYS A 958 -19.78 -32.09 30.41
CA LYS A 958 -19.57 -33.18 31.38
C LYS A 958 -18.93 -34.38 30.69
N VAL A 959 -18.10 -35.11 31.44
CA VAL A 959 -17.42 -36.33 30.99
C VAL A 959 -17.80 -37.45 31.94
N GLU A 960 -18.42 -38.51 31.42
CA GLU A 960 -18.91 -39.64 32.22
C GLU A 960 -18.31 -40.95 31.68
N PRO A 961 -17.58 -41.73 32.51
CA PRO A 961 -17.02 -43.00 32.07
C PRO A 961 -18.12 -44.05 31.82
N CYS A 962 -17.90 -44.90 30.80
CA CYS A 962 -18.74 -46.06 30.53
C CYS A 962 -18.16 -47.34 31.17
N ALA A 963 -18.97 -48.41 31.22
CA ALA A 963 -18.52 -49.73 31.69
C ALA A 963 -17.40 -50.32 30.82
N GLU A 964 -17.42 -50.02 29.52
CA GLU A 964 -16.37 -50.39 28.58
C GLU A 964 -15.13 -49.51 28.80
N LYS A 965 -14.00 -50.14 29.17
CA LYS A 965 -12.73 -49.44 29.42
C LYS A 965 -12.33 -48.62 28.19
N GLY A 966 -11.97 -47.35 28.42
CA GLY A 966 -11.59 -46.44 27.34
C GLY A 966 -12.75 -45.80 26.62
N THR A 967 -13.96 -45.86 27.17
CA THR A 967 -15.13 -45.19 26.60
C THR A 967 -15.75 -44.20 27.59
N TRP A 968 -16.12 -43.02 27.10
CA TRP A 968 -16.80 -41.98 27.86
C TRP A 968 -17.96 -41.36 27.06
N ILE A 969 -18.92 -40.77 27.76
CA ILE A 969 -19.93 -39.88 27.20
C ILE A 969 -19.57 -38.44 27.50
N LEU A 970 -19.52 -37.62 26.46
CA LEU A 970 -19.41 -36.17 26.54
C LEU A 970 -20.82 -35.56 26.45
N SER A 971 -21.23 -34.80 27.46
CA SER A 971 -22.58 -34.20 27.52
C SER A 971 -22.52 -32.67 27.64
N ALA A 972 -23.10 -31.96 26.67
CA ALA A 972 -23.17 -30.50 26.63
C ALA A 972 -24.44 -30.04 25.89
N GLY A 973 -25.05 -28.92 26.29
CA GLY A 973 -26.17 -28.30 25.56
C GLY A 973 -27.36 -29.23 25.24
N GLY A 974 -27.63 -30.24 26.08
CA GLY A 974 -28.67 -31.25 25.84
C GLY A 974 -28.31 -32.33 24.83
N LYS A 975 -27.05 -32.36 24.34
CA LYS A 975 -26.50 -33.37 23.43
C LYS A 975 -25.51 -34.27 24.15
N ALA A 976 -25.33 -35.48 23.62
CA ALA A 976 -24.39 -36.48 24.13
C ALA A 976 -23.61 -37.12 22.98
N LEU A 977 -22.31 -37.30 23.15
CA LEU A 977 -21.42 -37.88 22.14
C LEU A 977 -20.52 -38.92 22.81
N CYS A 978 -20.39 -40.11 22.20
CA CYS A 978 -19.51 -41.15 22.69
C CYS A 978 -18.08 -40.86 22.21
N VAL A 979 -17.11 -40.97 23.12
CA VAL A 979 -15.68 -40.96 22.79
C VAL A 979 -15.05 -42.26 23.28
N SER A 980 -14.41 -43.00 22.37
CA SER A 980 -13.68 -44.22 22.68
C SER A 980 -12.20 -44.05 22.32
N ILE A 981 -11.29 -44.41 23.21
CA ILE A 981 -9.85 -44.29 23.03
C ILE A 981 -9.18 -45.65 23.20
N SER A 982 -8.39 -46.06 22.20
CA SER A 982 -7.55 -47.25 22.24
C SER A 982 -6.07 -46.88 22.07
N VAL A 983 -5.21 -47.67 22.72
CA VAL A 983 -3.75 -47.46 22.71
C VAL A 983 -3.07 -48.75 22.23
N GLU A 984 -2.23 -48.62 21.21
CA GLU A 984 -1.36 -49.68 20.69
C GLU A 984 0.10 -49.36 21.01
N GLY A 985 0.93 -50.38 21.25
CA GLY A 985 2.38 -50.21 21.48
C GLY A 985 2.78 -49.80 22.91
N ALA A 986 1.85 -49.88 23.88
CA ALA A 986 2.12 -49.62 25.29
C ALA A 986 1.70 -50.82 26.17
N GLN A 987 2.44 -51.06 27.26
CA GLN A 987 2.15 -52.14 28.22
C GLN A 987 0.92 -51.84 29.11
N GLY A 988 0.60 -50.56 29.31
CA GLY A 988 -0.53 -50.11 30.09
C GLY A 988 -0.79 -48.61 29.87
N TRP A 989 -2.00 -48.19 30.21
CA TRP A 989 -2.40 -46.78 30.19
C TRP A 989 -3.52 -46.54 31.21
N SER A 990 -3.59 -45.29 31.68
CA SER A 990 -4.61 -44.77 32.58
C SER A 990 -5.25 -43.50 32.00
N SER A 991 -6.29 -43.00 32.66
CA SER A 991 -6.95 -41.74 32.26
C SER A 991 -7.15 -40.84 33.46
N ARG A 992 -7.01 -39.53 33.27
CA ARG A 992 -7.38 -38.54 34.28
C ARG A 992 -8.29 -37.47 33.69
N ILE A 993 -9.17 -36.94 34.53
CA ILE A 993 -10.04 -35.81 34.20
C ILE A 993 -9.67 -34.67 35.14
N GLU A 994 -9.34 -33.51 34.57
CA GLU A 994 -9.05 -32.30 35.34
C GLU A 994 -9.70 -31.08 34.69
N ASP A 995 -10.08 -30.10 35.52
CA ASP A 995 -10.43 -28.76 35.05
C ASP A 995 -9.16 -27.91 35.03
N ILE A 996 -8.87 -27.23 33.90
CA ILE A 996 -7.63 -26.46 33.72
C ILE A 996 -7.80 -25.03 34.25
N GLU A 997 -8.49 -24.18 33.49
CA GLU A 997 -8.76 -22.78 33.78
C GLU A 997 -10.13 -22.41 33.15
N ARG A 998 -10.63 -21.20 33.44
CA ARG A 998 -11.92 -20.74 32.89
C ARG A 998 -11.76 -20.11 31.50
N THR A 999 -12.64 -20.50 30.58
CA THR A 999 -12.74 -19.97 29.20
C THR A 999 -13.34 -18.55 29.17
N LEU A 1000 -13.37 -17.89 27.99
CA LEU A 1000 -14.06 -16.61 27.79
C LEU A 1000 -15.52 -16.60 28.25
N ALA A 1001 -16.20 -17.75 28.13
CA ALA A 1001 -17.58 -17.96 28.55
C ALA A 1001 -17.72 -18.26 30.05
N ASN A 1002 -16.62 -18.16 30.82
CA ASN A 1002 -16.55 -18.39 32.27
C ASN A 1002 -16.86 -19.84 32.71
N HIS A 1003 -16.86 -20.79 31.78
CA HIS A 1003 -16.94 -22.23 32.06
C HIS A 1003 -15.53 -22.84 32.18
N PRO A 1004 -15.30 -23.84 33.05
CA PRO A 1004 -14.03 -24.54 33.11
C PRO A 1004 -13.77 -25.33 31.83
N ALA A 1005 -12.58 -25.21 31.25
CA ALA A 1005 -12.12 -26.13 30.21
C ALA A 1005 -11.66 -27.42 30.88
N ARG A 1006 -12.25 -28.55 30.49
CA ARG A 1006 -11.98 -29.88 31.03
C ARG A 1006 -11.07 -30.67 30.10
N ARG A 1007 -10.08 -31.33 30.69
CA ARG A 1007 -9.09 -32.17 30.02
C ARG A 1007 -9.28 -33.62 30.47
N LEU A 1008 -9.76 -34.46 29.56
CA LEU A 1008 -9.69 -35.92 29.68
C LEU A 1008 -8.37 -36.37 29.04
N ALA A 1009 -7.35 -36.62 29.84
CA ALA A 1009 -6.04 -37.06 29.34
C ALA A 1009 -5.90 -38.58 29.47
N VAL A 1010 -5.62 -39.26 28.36
CA VAL A 1010 -5.08 -40.62 28.37
C VAL A 1010 -3.59 -40.54 28.60
N VAL A 1011 -3.12 -41.22 29.66
CA VAL A 1011 -1.74 -41.23 30.12
C VAL A 1011 -1.17 -42.62 29.90
N ILE A 1012 -0.06 -42.71 29.17
CA ILE A 1012 0.66 -43.96 29.02
C ILE A 1012 1.67 -44.08 30.15
N ASP A 1013 1.39 -45.00 31.06
CA ASP A 1013 2.17 -45.26 32.25
C ASP A 1013 3.35 -46.17 31.90
N GLY A 1014 4.56 -45.75 32.28
CA GLY A 1014 5.79 -46.37 31.81
C GLY A 1014 6.30 -45.72 30.52
N LYS A 1015 7.60 -45.57 30.45
CA LYS A 1015 8.25 -44.87 29.36
C LYS A 1015 8.08 -45.66 28.04
N ALA A 1016 7.44 -45.09 27.02
CA ALA A 1016 7.20 -45.74 25.73
C ALA A 1016 7.95 -45.06 24.57
N GLN A 1017 8.24 -45.82 23.50
CA GLN A 1017 8.99 -45.31 22.32
C GLN A 1017 8.15 -45.27 21.05
N ASN A 1018 7.23 -46.21 20.84
CA ASN A 1018 6.39 -46.29 19.64
C ASN A 1018 4.95 -46.54 20.07
N VAL A 1019 4.13 -45.49 20.09
CA VAL A 1019 2.75 -45.57 20.55
C VAL A 1019 1.83 -45.05 19.46
N LYS A 1020 0.71 -45.72 19.28
CA LYS A 1020 -0.40 -45.24 18.48
C LYS A 1020 -1.64 -45.11 19.36
N VAL A 1021 -2.18 -43.90 19.45
CA VAL A 1021 -3.42 -43.60 20.18
C VAL A 1021 -4.50 -43.27 19.17
N ILE A 1022 -5.64 -43.95 19.27
CA ILE A 1022 -6.77 -43.80 18.37
C ILE A 1022 -7.96 -43.31 19.19
N THR A 1023 -8.36 -42.07 18.96
CA THR A 1023 -9.53 -41.43 19.59
C THR A 1023 -10.66 -41.37 18.58
N LYS A 1024 -11.77 -42.05 18.86
CA LYS A 1024 -12.95 -42.07 17.99
C LYS A 1024 -14.14 -41.40 18.68
N PHE A 1025 -14.69 -40.39 18.03
CA PHE A 1025 -15.96 -39.75 18.38
C PHE A 1025 -17.06 -40.34 17.50
N GLY A 1026 -18.17 -40.75 18.11
CA GLY A 1026 -19.28 -41.33 17.37
C GLY A 1026 -20.61 -41.18 18.08
N ILE A 1027 -21.68 -41.24 17.30
CA ILE A 1027 -23.05 -41.22 17.81
C ILE A 1027 -23.42 -42.65 18.18
N ARG A 1028 -23.25 -43.05 19.45
CA ARG A 1028 -23.91 -44.27 19.94
C ARG A 1028 -25.40 -43.97 20.08
N LYS A 1029 -26.27 -44.75 19.43
CA LYS A 1029 -27.68 -44.81 19.84
C LYS A 1029 -27.67 -45.28 21.31
N ARG A 1030 -28.31 -44.49 22.18
CA ARG A 1030 -28.45 -44.81 23.61
C ARG A 1030 -29.05 -46.20 23.80
#